data_AF-A0A5B1CNZ1-F1
#
_entry.id   AF-A0A5B1CNZ1-F1
#
_cell.length_a   1.000
_cell.length_b   1.000
_cell.length_c   1.000
_cell.angle_alpha   90.00
_cell.angle_beta   90.00
_cell.angle_gamma   90.00
#
_symmetry.space_group_name_H-M   'P 1'
#
loop_
_entity.id
_entity.type
_entity.pdbx_description
1 polymer ?
#
loop_
_entity_poly.entity_id
_entity_poly.type
_entity_poly.pdbx_seq_one_letter_code
_entity_poly.pdbx_strand_id
1 'polypeptide(L)'
;MTLQPEDFWSFYEWLIRPGAFLESAALQGVVLIILAIVLGLIIGYIISAVRYGPVEGFYAVARTIRDLVRFDLPGTSPRRIYALARLAFKEAIRRKVLFVVGLFLVVLLLAGWYLNPESDDPARLYISFVLTATNYLVLALALFISAFSLPAEIKSKTIYSIVTKPVRATEIVLGRMVGFVGVGTLILIPMGLSSYLFVTRGLRHTHLEVTEVEELDDGTLVGETDYVRNHQHTFTIEPAGEGEEEGAARSGLTNMVRGHLHVVTRTADGDFTIGPPERALRARIPSYGEIAFFDRSGEQKDAGIDVGNEQLAGGYGSAGVSRLVGLASGTRKIQHGYVEGGTLGKAEYTFREVTPQRYADGIPIDLSIRAYRSFKGDIETGIRGSITMKHPTKAIESNPIAFVVDEYAVDEKILPIEIEGTAGEETRMLNVFDDLVDENGRLTIAIRCIDSSQYLGMTRSGIYLRPDESSFAWNFFKAYISIWLQMTMVIAFGVMFSTFLSGPVAMVATAVCVLLGFSAEQVYDTRHYIDAGIARGGGPVESLVRLLKQDAMTTQLDVDTAAATVIQTFDAGIVYTLDAIATALPNLPKMVGTAEFAASGFDIFGALLLRHAAATLGYCILAFLVSYFFLKTREIAA
;
A
#
# COMPACT_ATOMS: atom_id res chain seq x y z
N MET A 1 -0.71 8.56 5.57
CA MET A 1 -0.76 7.09 5.37
C MET A 1 -0.36 6.41 6.67
N THR A 2 -1.08 5.37 7.14
CA THR A 2 -0.67 4.57 8.31
C THR A 2 0.02 3.30 7.81
N LEU A 3 1.34 3.30 7.76
CA LEU A 3 2.10 2.12 7.33
C LEU A 3 2.15 1.10 8.46
N GLN A 4 1.96 -0.16 8.10
CA GLN A 4 2.02 -1.26 9.05
C GLN A 4 3.45 -1.77 9.18
N PRO A 5 3.87 -2.31 10.34
CA PRO A 5 5.21 -2.89 10.52
C PRO A 5 5.59 -3.92 9.46
N GLU A 6 4.60 -4.63 8.91
CA GLU A 6 4.74 -5.65 7.86
C GLU A 6 5.02 -5.11 6.46
N ASP A 7 4.69 -3.85 6.19
CA ASP A 7 5.02 -3.19 4.93
C ASP A 7 6.55 -3.06 4.77
N PHE A 8 7.28 -3.01 5.89
CA PHE A 8 8.75 -2.82 5.96
C PHE A 8 9.56 -4.10 5.94
N TRP A 9 8.94 -5.28 5.98
CA TRP A 9 9.71 -6.52 5.96
C TRP A 9 10.63 -6.55 4.72
N SER A 10 11.66 -7.39 4.71
CA SER A 10 12.36 -7.74 3.47
C SER A 10 11.58 -8.79 2.67
N PHE A 11 11.94 -9.02 1.40
CA PHE A 11 11.34 -10.12 0.63
C PHE A 11 11.56 -11.47 1.32
N TYR A 12 12.75 -11.69 1.88
CA TYR A 12 13.10 -12.92 2.58
C TYR A 12 12.27 -13.11 3.86
N GLU A 13 12.18 -12.08 4.71
CA GLU A 13 11.36 -12.13 5.93
C GLU A 13 9.90 -12.43 5.64
N TRP A 14 9.34 -11.85 4.58
CA TRP A 14 7.98 -12.16 4.16
C TRP A 14 7.83 -13.61 3.65
N LEU A 15 8.79 -14.07 2.84
CA LEU A 15 8.74 -15.40 2.22
C LEU A 15 8.93 -16.51 3.26
N ILE A 16 9.92 -16.35 4.14
CA ILE A 16 10.31 -17.27 5.21
C ILE A 16 10.48 -16.45 6.48
N ARG A 17 9.50 -16.52 7.39
CA ARG A 17 9.58 -15.83 8.68
C ARG A 17 10.41 -16.62 9.69
N PRO A 18 11.58 -16.14 10.11
CA PRO A 18 12.33 -16.75 11.20
C PRO A 18 11.51 -16.63 12.50
N GLY A 19 11.29 -17.73 13.21
CA GLY A 19 10.51 -17.75 14.46
C GLY A 19 8.98 -17.79 14.31
N ALA A 20 8.43 -17.60 13.09
CA ALA A 20 6.99 -17.65 12.83
C ALA A 20 6.66 -18.37 11.50
N PHE A 21 7.17 -19.59 11.32
CA PHE A 21 7.08 -20.34 10.06
C PHE A 21 5.64 -20.55 9.55
N LEU A 22 4.67 -20.71 10.45
CA LEU A 22 3.25 -20.89 10.08
C LEU A 22 2.61 -19.64 9.42
N GLU A 23 3.26 -18.50 9.56
CA GLU A 23 2.83 -17.22 8.99
C GLU A 23 3.65 -16.84 7.74
N SER A 24 4.52 -17.74 7.29
CA SER A 24 5.34 -17.53 6.10
C SER A 24 4.51 -17.63 4.82
N ALA A 25 4.76 -16.72 3.87
CA ALA A 25 4.07 -16.74 2.60
C ALA A 25 4.36 -18.01 1.78
N ALA A 26 5.59 -18.56 1.91
CA ALA A 26 5.96 -19.81 1.26
C ALA A 26 5.10 -20.99 1.76
N LEU A 27 4.92 -21.13 3.08
CA LEU A 27 4.08 -22.19 3.62
C LEU A 27 2.63 -22.01 3.20
N GLN A 28 2.08 -20.79 3.30
CA GLN A 28 0.73 -20.52 2.83
C GLN A 28 0.57 -20.91 1.35
N GLY A 29 1.52 -20.54 0.50
CA GLY A 29 1.52 -20.93 -0.92
C GLY A 29 1.53 -22.44 -1.12
N VAL A 30 2.39 -23.18 -0.41
CA VAL A 30 2.46 -24.64 -0.48
C VAL A 30 1.16 -25.28 -0.01
N VAL A 31 0.62 -24.84 1.13
CA VAL A 31 -0.66 -25.33 1.67
C VAL A 31 -1.80 -25.08 0.69
N LEU A 32 -1.88 -23.90 0.09
CA LEU A 32 -2.91 -23.57 -0.90
C LEU A 32 -2.78 -24.42 -2.17
N ILE A 33 -1.56 -24.65 -2.67
CA ILE A 33 -1.34 -25.51 -3.83
C ILE A 33 -1.75 -26.95 -3.52
N ILE A 34 -1.33 -27.49 -2.37
CA ILE A 34 -1.72 -28.84 -1.93
C ILE A 34 -3.24 -28.92 -1.78
N LEU A 35 -3.86 -27.96 -1.11
CA LEU A 35 -5.31 -27.91 -0.90
C LEU A 35 -6.07 -27.85 -2.23
N ALA A 36 -5.63 -27.02 -3.17
CA ALA A 36 -6.25 -26.94 -4.50
C ALA A 36 -6.06 -28.21 -5.32
N ILE A 37 -4.90 -28.87 -5.23
CA ILE A 37 -4.67 -30.18 -5.83
C ILE A 37 -5.63 -31.19 -5.21
N VAL A 38 -5.67 -31.31 -3.87
CA VAL A 38 -6.53 -32.26 -3.17
C VAL A 38 -8.01 -32.03 -3.49
N LEU A 39 -8.49 -30.79 -3.41
CA LEU A 39 -9.87 -30.43 -3.76
C LEU A 39 -10.16 -30.71 -5.23
N GLY A 40 -9.25 -30.36 -6.13
CA GLY A 40 -9.36 -30.67 -7.56
C GLY A 40 -9.45 -32.18 -7.83
N LEU A 41 -8.64 -32.98 -7.14
CA LEU A 41 -8.65 -34.44 -7.24
C LEU A 41 -9.93 -35.04 -6.66
N ILE A 42 -10.41 -34.54 -5.52
CA ILE A 42 -11.67 -34.98 -4.90
C ILE A 42 -12.85 -34.65 -5.81
N ILE A 43 -12.98 -33.41 -6.28
CA ILE A 43 -14.05 -32.98 -7.17
C ILE A 43 -13.98 -33.75 -8.49
N GLY A 44 -12.77 -33.88 -9.05
CA GLY A 44 -12.53 -34.69 -10.25
C GLY A 44 -12.95 -36.14 -10.07
N TYR A 45 -12.56 -36.75 -8.95
CA TYR A 45 -12.94 -38.12 -8.61
C TYR A 45 -14.45 -38.27 -8.47
N ILE A 46 -15.13 -37.34 -7.77
CA ILE A 46 -16.60 -37.38 -7.63
C ILE A 46 -17.26 -37.30 -9.01
N ILE A 47 -16.85 -36.36 -9.86
CA ILE A 47 -17.41 -36.21 -11.22
C ILE A 47 -17.14 -37.46 -12.06
N SER A 48 -15.91 -37.98 -12.02
CA SER A 48 -15.53 -39.17 -12.79
C SER A 48 -16.19 -40.44 -12.25
N ALA A 49 -16.38 -40.56 -10.93
CA ALA A 49 -17.05 -41.69 -10.30
C ALA A 49 -18.54 -41.74 -10.66
N VAL A 50 -19.20 -40.58 -10.69
CA VAL A 50 -20.60 -40.46 -11.15
C VAL A 50 -20.75 -40.83 -12.63
N ARG A 51 -19.74 -40.52 -13.46
CA ARG A 51 -19.80 -40.78 -14.92
C ARG A 51 -19.40 -42.19 -15.32
N TYR A 52 -18.31 -42.71 -14.76
CA TYR A 52 -17.66 -43.93 -15.24
C TYR A 52 -17.68 -45.07 -14.20
N GLY A 53 -18.11 -44.80 -12.97
CA GLY A 53 -18.01 -45.72 -11.84
C GLY A 53 -16.81 -45.41 -10.92
N PRO A 54 -16.82 -45.86 -9.65
CA PRO A 54 -15.81 -45.46 -8.67
C PRO A 54 -14.37 -45.86 -9.04
N VAL A 55 -14.17 -47.08 -9.56
CA VAL A 55 -12.84 -47.62 -9.88
C VAL A 55 -12.28 -46.95 -11.13
N GLU A 56 -13.08 -46.86 -12.19
CA GLU A 56 -12.73 -46.22 -13.45
C GLU A 56 -12.49 -44.72 -13.27
N GLY A 57 -13.26 -44.08 -12.37
CA GLY A 57 -13.09 -42.68 -12.01
C GLY A 57 -11.75 -42.39 -11.35
N PHE A 58 -11.28 -43.27 -10.45
CA PHE A 58 -9.94 -43.17 -9.87
C PHE A 58 -8.84 -43.27 -10.95
N TYR A 59 -8.94 -44.24 -11.85
CA TYR A 59 -7.98 -44.39 -12.95
C TYR A 59 -8.00 -43.23 -13.94
N ALA A 60 -9.15 -42.58 -14.15
CA ALA A 60 -9.23 -41.37 -14.97
C ALA A 60 -8.42 -40.23 -14.35
N VAL A 61 -8.64 -39.94 -13.07
CA VAL A 61 -7.92 -38.88 -12.33
C VAL A 61 -6.41 -39.15 -12.25
N ALA A 62 -6.01 -40.39 -11.92
CA ALA A 62 -4.61 -40.78 -11.86
C ALA A 62 -3.90 -40.65 -13.22
N ARG A 63 -4.57 -40.99 -14.32
CA ARG A 63 -4.05 -40.77 -15.68
C ARG A 63 -3.85 -39.29 -15.97
N THR A 64 -4.79 -38.42 -15.61
CA THR A 64 -4.65 -36.96 -15.80
C THR A 64 -3.42 -36.39 -15.10
N ILE A 65 -3.15 -36.79 -13.85
CA ILE A 65 -1.95 -36.35 -13.12
C ILE A 65 -0.67 -36.85 -13.80
N ARG A 66 -0.63 -38.15 -14.13
CA ARG A 66 0.52 -38.75 -14.80
C ARG A 66 0.79 -38.07 -16.14
N ASP A 67 -0.25 -37.79 -16.91
CA ASP A 67 -0.13 -37.18 -18.22
C ASP A 67 0.34 -35.72 -18.12
N LEU A 68 -0.11 -34.98 -17.09
CA LEU A 68 0.39 -33.64 -16.78
C LEU A 68 1.91 -33.63 -16.59
N VAL A 69 2.41 -34.47 -15.69
CA VAL A 69 3.82 -34.47 -15.28
C VAL A 69 4.73 -35.08 -16.34
N ARG A 70 4.30 -36.19 -16.97
CA ARG A 70 5.17 -36.98 -17.86
C ARG A 70 5.15 -36.50 -19.31
N PHE A 71 4.01 -35.98 -19.78
CA PHE A 71 3.83 -35.68 -21.21
C PHE A 71 3.50 -34.21 -21.46
N ASP A 72 2.52 -33.64 -20.75
CA ASP A 72 1.96 -32.33 -21.08
C ASP A 72 2.85 -31.16 -20.65
N LEU A 73 3.38 -31.13 -19.43
CA LEU A 73 4.32 -30.10 -18.99
C LEU A 73 5.63 -30.12 -19.80
N PRO A 74 6.37 -31.24 -19.91
CA PRO A 74 7.63 -31.26 -20.66
C PRO A 74 7.44 -30.99 -22.16
N GLY A 75 6.27 -31.35 -22.69
CA GLY A 75 5.93 -31.17 -24.09
C GLY A 75 5.29 -29.82 -24.43
N THR A 76 5.17 -28.90 -23.46
CA THR A 76 4.62 -27.56 -23.65
C THR A 76 5.61 -26.71 -24.45
N SER A 77 5.19 -26.19 -25.60
CA SER A 77 6.06 -25.40 -26.48
C SER A 77 5.78 -23.89 -26.34
N PRO A 78 6.79 -23.05 -26.01
CA PRO A 78 6.62 -21.60 -25.98
C PRO A 78 6.12 -21.00 -27.29
N ARG A 79 6.52 -21.59 -28.43
CA ARG A 79 6.08 -21.14 -29.77
C ARG A 79 4.57 -21.32 -29.98
N ARG A 80 4.02 -22.45 -29.51
CA ARG A 80 2.56 -22.72 -29.58
C ARG A 80 1.79 -21.84 -28.62
N ILE A 81 2.30 -21.64 -27.40
CA ILE A 81 1.71 -20.70 -26.43
C ILE A 81 1.62 -19.31 -27.04
N TYR A 82 2.71 -18.79 -27.62
CA TYR A 82 2.71 -17.47 -28.24
C TYR A 82 1.73 -17.35 -29.41
N ALA A 83 1.59 -18.40 -30.24
CA ALA A 83 0.62 -18.41 -31.33
C ALA A 83 -0.84 -18.32 -30.82
N LEU A 84 -1.17 -19.05 -29.75
CA LEU A 84 -2.48 -19.00 -29.11
C LEU A 84 -2.72 -17.69 -28.37
N ALA A 85 -1.70 -17.16 -27.70
CA ALA A 85 -1.75 -15.84 -27.06
C ALA A 85 -2.03 -14.74 -28.08
N ARG A 86 -1.35 -14.78 -29.22
CA ARG A 86 -1.59 -13.83 -30.33
C ARG A 86 -3.01 -13.94 -30.89
N LEU A 87 -3.58 -15.14 -30.94
CA LEU A 87 -4.98 -15.35 -31.35
C LEU A 87 -5.94 -14.70 -30.34
N ALA A 88 -5.78 -15.02 -29.05
CA ALA A 88 -6.60 -14.47 -27.97
C ALA A 88 -6.51 -12.93 -27.90
N PHE A 89 -5.31 -12.38 -28.10
CA PHE A 89 -5.07 -10.94 -28.17
C PHE A 89 -5.84 -10.28 -29.32
N LYS A 90 -5.75 -10.84 -30.54
CA LYS A 90 -6.48 -10.32 -31.71
C LYS A 90 -7.98 -10.40 -31.52
N GLU A 91 -8.46 -11.49 -30.91
CA GLU A 91 -9.87 -11.69 -30.61
C GLU A 91 -10.38 -10.62 -29.63
N ALA A 92 -9.65 -10.37 -28.55
CA ALA A 92 -10.01 -9.35 -27.57
C ALA A 92 -10.11 -7.95 -28.21
N ILE A 93 -9.12 -7.57 -29.02
CA ILE A 93 -9.13 -6.28 -29.74
C ILE A 93 -10.36 -6.17 -30.66
N ARG A 94 -10.70 -7.24 -31.38
CA ARG A 94 -11.87 -7.26 -32.27
C ARG A 94 -13.19 -7.09 -31.51
N ARG A 95 -13.26 -7.48 -30.23
CA ARG A 95 -14.40 -7.25 -29.34
C ARG A 95 -14.50 -5.81 -28.83
N LYS A 96 -13.73 -4.86 -29.39
CA LYS A 96 -13.78 -3.42 -29.04
C LYS A 96 -13.41 -3.14 -27.57
N VAL A 97 -12.57 -3.97 -26.96
CA VAL A 97 -12.11 -3.76 -25.57
C VAL A 97 -11.30 -2.48 -25.37
N LEU A 98 -10.67 -1.96 -26.44
CA LEU A 98 -9.90 -0.72 -26.39
C LEU A 98 -10.76 0.53 -26.14
N PHE A 99 -12.09 0.44 -26.27
CA PHE A 99 -12.99 1.54 -25.91
C PHE A 99 -12.90 1.92 -24.42
N VAL A 100 -12.41 1.03 -23.56
CA VAL A 100 -12.13 1.34 -22.15
C VAL A 100 -11.08 2.45 -22.01
N VAL A 101 -10.11 2.55 -22.93
CA VAL A 101 -9.16 3.68 -22.95
C VAL A 101 -9.90 4.98 -23.24
N GLY A 102 -10.84 4.99 -24.19
CA GLY A 102 -11.67 6.16 -24.48
C GLY A 102 -12.56 6.55 -23.29
N LEU A 103 -13.20 5.57 -22.65
CA LEU A 103 -13.96 5.80 -21.41
C LEU A 103 -13.08 6.40 -20.32
N PHE A 104 -11.86 5.90 -20.14
CA PHE A 104 -10.92 6.43 -19.18
C PHE A 104 -10.54 7.89 -19.47
N LEU A 105 -10.29 8.23 -20.73
CA LEU A 105 -10.02 9.62 -21.12
C LEU A 105 -11.22 10.54 -20.82
N VAL A 106 -12.45 10.09 -21.03
CA VAL A 106 -13.65 10.84 -20.65
C VAL A 106 -13.71 11.04 -19.13
N VAL A 107 -13.39 10.01 -18.34
CA VAL A 107 -13.29 10.12 -16.88
C VAL A 107 -12.25 11.17 -16.47
N LEU A 108 -11.07 11.18 -17.10
CA LEU A 108 -10.04 12.20 -16.83
C LEU A 108 -10.48 13.61 -17.20
N LEU A 109 -11.21 13.78 -18.31
CA LEU A 109 -11.73 15.09 -18.72
C LEU A 109 -12.75 15.65 -17.71
N LEU A 110 -13.62 14.78 -17.19
CA LEU A 110 -14.61 15.16 -16.17
C LEU A 110 -14.01 15.30 -14.77
N ALA A 111 -12.84 14.69 -14.53
CA ALA A 111 -12.17 14.73 -13.23
C ALA A 111 -11.87 16.17 -12.77
N GLY A 112 -11.51 17.05 -13.70
CA GLY A 112 -11.22 18.46 -13.40
C GLY A 112 -12.41 19.22 -12.76
N TRP A 113 -13.64 18.74 -12.87
CA TRP A 113 -14.80 19.33 -12.21
C TRP A 113 -14.99 18.85 -10.76
N TYR A 114 -14.40 17.71 -10.40
CA TYR A 114 -14.60 17.08 -9.10
C TYR A 114 -13.35 17.15 -8.21
N LEU A 115 -12.16 17.26 -8.81
CA LEU A 115 -10.92 17.41 -8.07
C LEU A 115 -10.84 18.83 -7.49
N ASN A 116 -10.96 18.96 -6.17
CA ASN A 116 -10.93 20.25 -5.49
C ASN A 116 -9.52 20.87 -5.55
N PRO A 117 -9.31 21.97 -6.32
CA PRO A 117 -8.03 22.66 -6.39
C PRO A 117 -7.70 23.45 -5.13
N GLU A 118 -8.55 23.46 -4.11
CA GLU A 118 -8.34 24.09 -2.79
C GLU A 118 -7.88 23.10 -1.71
N SER A 119 -7.75 21.81 -2.02
CA SER A 119 -7.29 20.78 -1.07
C SER A 119 -5.87 21.07 -0.55
N ASP A 120 -5.60 20.93 0.75
CA ASP A 120 -4.26 21.14 1.32
C ASP A 120 -3.17 20.26 0.67
N ASP A 121 -3.55 19.09 0.14
CA ASP A 121 -2.67 18.23 -0.66
C ASP A 121 -3.32 17.90 -2.02
N PRO A 122 -3.14 18.74 -3.06
CA PRO A 122 -3.71 18.50 -4.37
C PRO A 122 -3.01 17.34 -5.11
N ALA A 123 -1.71 17.12 -4.85
CA ALA A 123 -0.93 16.08 -5.52
C ALA A 123 -1.48 14.69 -5.17
N ARG A 124 -1.69 14.41 -3.88
CA ARG A 124 -2.27 13.15 -3.40
C ARG A 124 -3.64 12.89 -3.98
N LEU A 125 -4.48 13.92 -4.08
CA LEU A 125 -5.83 13.81 -4.62
C LEU A 125 -5.82 13.44 -6.12
N TYR A 126 -4.99 14.12 -6.94
CA TYR A 126 -4.84 13.81 -8.36
C TYR A 126 -4.28 12.40 -8.59
N ILE A 127 -3.20 12.04 -7.87
CA ILE A 127 -2.54 10.74 -8.01
C ILE A 127 -3.46 9.59 -7.57
N SER A 128 -4.13 9.73 -6.41
CA SER A 128 -5.06 8.72 -5.90
C SER A 128 -6.22 8.49 -6.86
N PHE A 129 -6.77 9.57 -7.42
CA PHE A 129 -7.87 9.50 -8.37
C PHE A 129 -7.46 8.72 -9.64
N VAL A 130 -6.37 9.10 -10.30
CA VAL A 130 -5.98 8.46 -11.58
C VAL A 130 -5.58 7.00 -11.40
N LEU A 131 -4.90 6.66 -10.31
CA LEU A 131 -4.50 5.28 -10.00
C LEU A 131 -5.72 4.41 -9.64
N THR A 132 -6.64 4.93 -8.82
CA THR A 132 -7.86 4.21 -8.43
C THR A 132 -8.80 3.99 -9.62
N ALA A 133 -9.03 5.04 -10.42
CA ALA A 133 -9.84 4.97 -11.62
C ALA A 133 -9.25 3.96 -12.63
N THR A 134 -7.93 4.00 -12.85
CA THR A 134 -7.24 3.03 -13.70
C THR A 134 -7.43 1.61 -13.16
N ASN A 135 -7.22 1.39 -11.86
CA ASN A 135 -7.29 0.08 -11.25
C ASN A 135 -8.68 -0.54 -11.44
N TYR A 136 -9.76 0.14 -11.02
CA TYR A 136 -11.10 -0.41 -11.12
C TYR A 136 -11.55 -0.68 -12.55
N LEU A 137 -11.25 0.21 -13.51
CA LEU A 137 -11.59 -0.01 -14.92
C LEU A 137 -10.87 -1.24 -15.48
N VAL A 138 -9.59 -1.41 -15.16
CA VAL A 138 -8.76 -2.50 -15.68
C VAL A 138 -9.13 -3.83 -15.03
N LEU A 139 -9.42 -3.87 -13.73
CA LEU A 139 -9.89 -5.09 -13.06
C LEU A 139 -11.27 -5.52 -13.58
N ALA A 140 -12.19 -4.58 -13.80
CA ALA A 140 -13.48 -4.88 -14.41
C ALA A 140 -13.31 -5.44 -15.83
N LEU A 141 -12.48 -4.81 -16.65
CA LEU A 141 -12.19 -5.29 -18.00
C LEU A 141 -11.56 -6.69 -17.97
N ALA A 142 -10.54 -6.90 -17.13
CA ALA A 142 -9.86 -8.18 -16.96
C ALA A 142 -10.85 -9.29 -16.61
N LEU A 143 -11.79 -9.02 -15.70
CA LEU A 143 -12.86 -9.93 -15.33
C LEU A 143 -13.74 -10.27 -16.54
N PHE A 144 -14.21 -9.28 -17.30
CA PHE A 144 -15.07 -9.53 -18.47
C PHE A 144 -14.36 -10.31 -19.58
N ILE A 145 -13.14 -9.93 -19.97
CA ILE A 145 -12.44 -10.56 -21.10
C ILE A 145 -12.07 -12.01 -20.79
N SER A 146 -11.67 -12.30 -19.55
CA SER A 146 -11.22 -13.63 -19.15
C SER A 146 -12.39 -14.59 -18.91
N ALA A 147 -13.45 -14.15 -18.22
CA ALA A 147 -14.60 -14.99 -17.90
C ALA A 147 -15.38 -15.45 -19.14
N PHE A 148 -15.52 -14.59 -20.15
CA PHE A 148 -16.23 -14.92 -21.40
C PHE A 148 -15.33 -15.55 -22.48
N SER A 149 -14.05 -15.81 -22.20
CA SER A 149 -13.12 -16.31 -23.20
C SER A 149 -13.51 -17.69 -23.72
N LEU A 150 -13.24 -18.74 -22.94
CA LEU A 150 -13.47 -20.13 -23.37
C LEU A 150 -14.95 -20.46 -23.58
N PRO A 151 -15.90 -19.99 -22.75
CA PRO A 151 -17.31 -20.29 -22.93
C PRO A 151 -17.86 -19.76 -24.26
N ALA A 152 -17.42 -18.58 -24.70
CA ALA A 152 -17.83 -18.04 -25.99
C ALA A 152 -17.31 -18.89 -27.15
N GLU A 153 -16.06 -19.37 -27.08
CA GLU A 153 -15.48 -20.23 -28.11
C GLU A 153 -16.12 -21.61 -28.21
N ILE A 154 -16.54 -22.16 -27.06
CA ILE A 154 -17.28 -23.41 -27.00
C ILE A 154 -18.65 -23.21 -27.65
N LYS A 155 -19.34 -22.12 -27.31
CA LYS A 155 -20.65 -21.78 -27.89
C LYS A 155 -20.57 -21.54 -29.40
N SER A 156 -19.52 -20.88 -29.88
CA SER A 156 -19.29 -20.63 -31.31
C SER A 156 -18.67 -21.81 -32.06
N LYS A 157 -18.44 -22.96 -31.39
CA LYS A 157 -17.78 -24.16 -31.92
C LYS A 157 -16.37 -23.92 -32.48
N THR A 158 -15.76 -22.77 -32.19
CA THR A 158 -14.42 -22.41 -32.68
C THR A 158 -13.34 -23.24 -32.01
N ILE A 159 -13.54 -23.60 -30.73
CA ILE A 159 -12.58 -24.40 -29.95
C ILE A 159 -12.30 -25.78 -30.58
N TYR A 160 -13.29 -26.41 -31.23
CA TYR A 160 -13.12 -27.72 -31.86
C TYR A 160 -12.16 -27.69 -33.05
N SER A 161 -11.97 -26.54 -33.70
CA SER A 161 -10.95 -26.37 -34.75
C SER A 161 -9.52 -26.26 -34.20
N ILE A 162 -9.39 -25.95 -32.91
CA ILE A 162 -8.11 -25.83 -32.20
C ILE A 162 -7.73 -27.18 -31.59
N VAL A 163 -8.70 -27.86 -30.98
CA VAL A 163 -8.50 -29.15 -30.29
C VAL A 163 -8.19 -30.30 -31.27
N THR A 164 -8.58 -30.19 -32.55
CA THR A 164 -8.20 -31.15 -33.60
C THR A 164 -6.73 -31.04 -34.04
N LYS A 165 -6.05 -29.95 -33.68
CA LYS A 165 -4.60 -29.79 -33.90
C LYS A 165 -3.84 -30.37 -32.70
N PRO A 166 -2.56 -30.77 -32.86
CA PRO A 166 -1.76 -31.30 -31.75
C PRO A 166 -1.34 -30.17 -30.79
N VAL A 167 -2.32 -29.63 -30.06
CA VAL A 167 -2.20 -28.54 -29.09
C VAL A 167 -2.62 -29.08 -27.73
N ARG A 168 -1.78 -28.87 -26.71
CA ARG A 168 -2.01 -29.40 -25.36
C ARG A 168 -2.95 -28.48 -24.58
N ALA A 169 -3.66 -29.04 -23.60
CA ALA A 169 -4.49 -28.26 -22.67
C ALA A 169 -3.68 -27.18 -21.92
N THR A 170 -2.43 -27.48 -21.55
CA THR A 170 -1.50 -26.53 -20.93
C THR A 170 -1.26 -25.31 -21.83
N GLU A 171 -1.08 -25.53 -23.13
CA GLU A 171 -0.81 -24.48 -24.12
C GLU A 171 -2.03 -23.60 -24.36
N ILE A 172 -3.24 -24.18 -24.33
CA ILE A 172 -4.50 -23.43 -24.46
C ILE A 172 -4.68 -22.46 -23.29
N VAL A 173 -4.54 -22.96 -22.05
CA VAL A 173 -4.72 -22.15 -20.84
C VAL A 173 -3.66 -21.03 -20.76
N LEU A 174 -2.38 -21.37 -20.92
CA LEU A 174 -1.29 -20.38 -20.88
C LEU A 174 -1.41 -19.37 -22.02
N GLY A 175 -1.77 -19.83 -23.22
CA GLY A 175 -2.01 -18.96 -24.36
C GLY A 175 -3.08 -17.91 -24.06
N ARG A 176 -4.20 -18.32 -23.45
CA ARG A 176 -5.28 -17.39 -23.05
C ARG A 176 -4.83 -16.40 -21.98
N MET A 177 -4.21 -16.88 -20.91
CA MET A 177 -3.71 -16.02 -19.83
C MET A 177 -2.73 -14.98 -20.37
N VAL A 178 -1.68 -15.41 -21.08
CA VAL A 178 -0.66 -14.51 -21.65
C VAL A 178 -1.27 -13.55 -22.69
N GLY A 179 -2.20 -14.04 -23.51
CA GLY A 179 -2.89 -13.22 -24.51
C GLY A 179 -3.66 -12.05 -23.90
N PHE A 180 -4.46 -12.31 -22.85
CA PHE A 180 -5.21 -11.28 -22.15
C PHE A 180 -4.34 -10.36 -21.30
N VAL A 181 -3.27 -10.89 -20.69
CA VAL A 181 -2.26 -10.05 -20.03
C VAL A 181 -1.65 -9.09 -21.03
N GLY A 182 -1.32 -9.54 -22.24
CA GLY A 182 -0.83 -8.68 -23.33
C GLY A 182 -1.82 -7.59 -23.74
N VAL A 183 -3.12 -7.89 -23.81
CA VAL A 183 -4.17 -6.89 -24.07
C VAL A 183 -4.22 -5.86 -22.94
N GLY A 184 -4.17 -6.33 -21.69
CA GLY A 184 -4.13 -5.47 -20.51
C GLY A 184 -2.92 -4.54 -20.50
N THR A 185 -1.72 -5.05 -20.83
CA THR A 185 -0.51 -4.24 -20.99
C THR A 185 -0.70 -3.17 -22.06
N LEU A 186 -1.27 -3.51 -23.22
CA LEU A 186 -1.54 -2.55 -24.31
C LEU A 186 -2.46 -1.42 -23.86
N ILE A 187 -3.44 -1.70 -22.99
CA ILE A 187 -4.41 -0.73 -22.48
C ILE A 187 -3.80 0.13 -21.36
N LEU A 188 -2.98 -0.46 -20.50
CA LEU A 188 -2.33 0.24 -19.40
C LEU A 188 -1.30 1.27 -19.86
N ILE A 189 -0.60 1.05 -20.99
CA ILE A 189 0.38 2.02 -21.53
C ILE A 189 -0.24 3.40 -21.79
N PRO A 190 -1.27 3.55 -22.64
CA PRO A 190 -1.89 4.86 -22.88
C PRO A 190 -2.60 5.42 -21.65
N MET A 191 -3.19 4.57 -20.78
CA MET A 191 -3.78 5.02 -19.53
C MET A 191 -2.71 5.59 -18.58
N GLY A 192 -1.56 4.95 -18.46
CA GLY A 192 -0.43 5.43 -17.65
C GLY A 192 0.17 6.71 -18.19
N LEU A 193 0.38 6.80 -19.51
CA LEU A 193 0.91 8.01 -20.13
C LEU A 193 -0.05 9.19 -19.96
N SER A 194 -1.35 9.00 -20.25
CA SER A 194 -2.35 10.06 -20.07
C SER A 194 -2.51 10.48 -18.61
N SER A 195 -2.45 9.54 -17.66
CA SER A 195 -2.49 9.85 -16.23
C SER A 195 -1.26 10.62 -15.76
N TYR A 196 -0.06 10.22 -16.19
CA TYR A 196 1.17 10.94 -15.89
C TYR A 196 1.11 12.38 -16.42
N LEU A 197 0.67 12.56 -17.67
CA LEU A 197 0.49 13.89 -18.26
C LEU A 197 -0.58 14.70 -17.53
N PHE A 198 -1.70 14.08 -17.15
CA PHE A 198 -2.78 14.74 -16.41
C PHE A 198 -2.32 15.24 -15.04
N VAL A 199 -1.58 14.43 -14.27
CA VAL A 199 -1.05 14.81 -12.95
C VAL A 199 0.01 15.91 -13.10
N THR A 200 1.02 15.70 -13.94
CA THR A 200 2.15 16.65 -14.08
C THR A 200 1.72 17.99 -14.67
N ARG A 201 0.79 18.00 -15.65
CA ARG A 201 0.23 19.24 -16.20
C ARG A 201 -0.82 19.86 -15.28
N GLY A 202 -1.58 19.04 -14.56
CA GLY A 202 -2.60 19.48 -13.62
C GLY A 202 -2.02 20.27 -12.46
N LEU A 203 -0.86 19.86 -11.94
CA LEU A 203 -0.22 20.50 -10.78
C LEU A 203 0.73 21.65 -11.13
N ARG A 204 1.19 21.73 -12.39
CA ARG A 204 2.10 22.79 -12.82
C ARG A 204 1.43 24.16 -12.75
N HIS A 205 2.06 25.08 -12.04
CA HIS A 205 1.71 26.50 -11.96
C HIS A 205 2.99 27.32 -11.75
N THR A 206 2.88 28.63 -11.81
CA THR A 206 3.98 29.58 -11.60
C THR A 206 3.41 30.82 -10.94
N HIS A 207 4.09 31.31 -9.92
CA HIS A 207 3.90 32.63 -9.37
C HIS A 207 4.65 33.64 -10.24
N LEU A 208 4.04 34.79 -10.52
CA LEU A 208 4.61 35.78 -11.46
C LEU A 208 5.17 37.00 -10.74
N GLU A 209 4.57 37.37 -9.62
CA GLU A 209 4.91 38.56 -8.87
C GLU A 209 5.22 38.22 -7.41
N VAL A 210 6.07 39.06 -6.83
CA VAL A 210 6.37 39.07 -5.41
C VAL A 210 5.64 40.28 -4.81
N THR A 211 4.92 40.06 -3.72
CA THR A 211 4.14 41.06 -2.98
C THR A 211 4.75 41.29 -1.60
N GLU A 212 4.60 42.51 -1.08
CA GLU A 212 4.98 42.86 0.31
C GLU A 212 6.44 42.55 0.68
N VAL A 213 7.40 42.98 -0.15
CA VAL A 213 8.83 42.85 0.19
C VAL A 213 9.24 43.86 1.25
N GLU A 214 9.78 43.35 2.34
CA GLU A 214 10.42 44.11 3.41
C GLU A 214 11.89 43.70 3.52
N GLU A 215 12.79 44.68 3.57
CA GLU A 215 14.21 44.48 3.87
C GLU A 215 14.44 44.78 5.34
N LEU A 216 14.87 43.77 6.10
CA LEU A 216 15.17 43.89 7.51
C LEU A 216 16.52 44.59 7.72
N ASP A 217 16.75 45.10 8.94
CA ASP A 217 17.96 45.85 9.31
C ASP A 217 19.27 45.06 9.11
N ASP A 218 19.20 43.73 9.04
CA ASP A 218 20.32 42.81 8.80
C ASP A 218 20.55 42.51 7.30
N GLY A 219 19.79 43.14 6.39
CA GLY A 219 19.86 42.93 4.94
C GLY A 219 19.10 41.70 4.43
N THR A 220 18.35 41.02 5.31
CA THR A 220 17.46 39.91 4.95
C THR A 220 16.21 40.44 4.24
N LEU A 221 15.84 39.83 3.12
CA LEU A 221 14.61 40.16 2.40
C LEU A 221 13.52 39.15 2.76
N VAL A 222 12.38 39.65 3.22
CA VAL A 222 11.17 38.86 3.49
C VAL A 222 10.05 39.34 2.59
N GLY A 223 9.24 38.44 2.06
CA GLY A 223 8.08 38.81 1.27
C GLY A 223 7.16 37.64 0.97
N GLU A 224 6.14 37.90 0.16
CA GLU A 224 5.15 36.93 -0.27
C GLU A 224 5.10 36.80 -1.79
N THR A 225 4.60 35.68 -2.30
CA THR A 225 4.28 35.52 -3.72
C THR A 225 2.86 35.97 -4.01
N ASP A 226 2.55 36.27 -5.26
CA ASP A 226 1.17 36.50 -5.71
C ASP A 226 0.22 35.33 -5.38
N TYR A 227 -1.07 35.64 -5.19
CA TYR A 227 -2.09 34.61 -4.92
C TYR A 227 -2.53 33.92 -6.22
N VAL A 228 -1.94 32.76 -6.50
CA VAL A 228 -2.19 31.98 -7.72
C VAL A 228 -2.69 30.59 -7.36
N ARG A 229 -3.74 30.11 -8.04
CA ARG A 229 -4.34 28.79 -7.79
C ARG A 229 -4.63 28.53 -6.30
N ASN A 230 -5.24 29.50 -5.65
CA ASN A 230 -5.74 29.40 -4.27
C ASN A 230 -4.66 29.15 -3.20
N HIS A 231 -3.45 29.66 -3.41
CA HIS A 231 -2.41 29.73 -2.38
C HIS A 231 -1.37 30.80 -2.75
N GLN A 232 -0.54 31.13 -1.77
CA GLN A 232 0.63 31.97 -1.88
C GLN A 232 1.70 31.41 -0.94
N HIS A 233 2.94 31.84 -1.14
CA HIS A 233 4.05 31.44 -0.30
C HIS A 233 4.73 32.66 0.31
N THR A 234 5.23 32.51 1.53
CA THR A 234 6.17 33.44 2.14
C THR A 234 7.59 33.00 1.78
N PHE A 235 8.54 33.93 1.66
CA PHE A 235 9.94 33.59 1.46
C PHE A 235 10.85 34.50 2.25
N THR A 236 12.07 34.00 2.46
CA THR A 236 13.16 34.74 3.09
C THR A 236 14.41 34.51 2.25
N ILE A 237 15.10 35.60 1.89
CA ILE A 237 16.39 35.56 1.19
C ILE A 237 17.41 36.16 2.14
N GLU A 238 18.37 35.33 2.54
CA GLU A 238 19.48 35.75 3.41
C GLU A 238 20.36 36.82 2.73
N PRO A 239 21.00 37.70 3.53
CA PRO A 239 21.93 38.68 3.00
C PRO A 239 23.13 38.00 2.33
N ALA A 240 23.80 38.73 1.43
CA ALA A 240 24.99 38.23 0.74
C ALA A 240 26.11 37.92 1.76
N GLY A 241 26.78 36.78 1.59
CA GLY A 241 27.84 36.34 2.49
C GLY A 241 29.09 37.24 2.42
N GLU A 242 29.93 37.22 3.46
CA GLU A 242 31.20 37.96 3.46
C GLU A 242 32.09 37.56 2.27
N GLY A 243 32.18 38.43 1.25
CA GLY A 243 32.97 38.21 0.03
C GLY A 243 32.16 38.11 -1.26
N GLU A 244 30.82 38.13 -1.20
CA GLU A 244 29.95 38.21 -2.39
C GLU A 244 29.76 39.67 -2.84
N GLU A 245 29.70 39.91 -4.15
CA GLU A 245 29.55 41.27 -4.70
C GLU A 245 28.20 41.90 -4.30
N GLU A 246 28.23 43.16 -3.83
CA GLU A 246 27.03 43.98 -3.62
C GLU A 246 26.23 44.08 -4.93
N GLY A 247 25.04 43.45 -4.96
CA GLY A 247 24.18 43.40 -6.14
C GLY A 247 24.22 42.08 -6.93
N ALA A 248 24.94 41.06 -6.46
CA ALA A 248 24.86 39.72 -7.03
C ALA A 248 23.43 39.14 -6.90
N ALA A 249 23.04 38.29 -7.86
CA ALA A 249 21.75 37.62 -7.81
C ALA A 249 21.68 36.70 -6.57
N ARG A 250 20.61 36.84 -5.78
CA ARG A 250 20.41 36.08 -4.54
C ARG A 250 19.19 35.19 -4.67
N SER A 251 19.26 33.97 -4.18
CA SER A 251 18.15 33.03 -4.22
C SER A 251 17.79 32.53 -2.83
N GLY A 252 16.49 32.51 -2.52
CA GLY A 252 15.93 31.86 -1.33
C GLY A 252 14.88 30.83 -1.72
N LEU A 253 14.49 30.02 -0.74
CA LEU A 253 13.37 29.09 -0.89
C LEU A 253 12.14 29.69 -0.21
N THR A 254 10.97 29.47 -0.80
CA THR A 254 9.72 29.77 -0.12
C THR A 254 9.44 28.78 1.02
N ASN A 255 8.49 29.12 1.89
CA ASN A 255 7.88 28.15 2.79
C ASN A 255 7.18 27.02 2.02
N MET A 256 7.02 25.88 2.69
CA MET A 256 6.31 24.73 2.15
C MET A 256 4.81 24.95 2.30
N VAL A 257 4.12 25.15 1.18
CA VAL A 257 2.65 25.28 1.15
C VAL A 257 2.11 24.25 0.18
N ARG A 258 1.11 23.48 0.61
CA ARG A 258 0.47 22.44 -0.20
C ARG A 258 1.45 21.45 -0.86
N GLY A 259 2.46 21.05 -0.10
CA GLY A 259 3.44 20.02 -0.48
C GLY A 259 4.49 20.45 -1.51
N HIS A 260 4.65 21.74 -1.77
CA HIS A 260 5.71 22.25 -2.64
C HIS A 260 6.23 23.61 -2.18
N LEU A 261 7.34 24.02 -2.80
CA LEU A 261 7.99 25.30 -2.59
C LEU A 261 8.53 25.83 -3.92
N HIS A 262 8.93 27.10 -3.95
CA HIS A 262 9.54 27.73 -5.10
C HIS A 262 10.92 28.29 -4.74
N VAL A 263 11.81 28.34 -5.73
CA VAL A 263 13.04 29.12 -5.65
C VAL A 263 12.69 30.55 -6.05
N VAL A 264 12.95 31.52 -5.17
CA VAL A 264 12.79 32.95 -5.46
C VAL A 264 14.17 33.54 -5.64
N THR A 265 14.45 34.04 -6.84
CA THR A 265 15.73 34.66 -7.18
C THR A 265 15.55 36.14 -7.44
N ARG A 266 16.22 36.97 -6.63
CA ARG A 266 16.41 38.39 -6.87
C ARG A 266 17.55 38.57 -7.88
N THR A 267 17.29 39.21 -9.01
CA THR A 267 18.28 39.49 -10.04
C THR A 267 19.14 40.71 -9.66
N ALA A 268 20.26 40.90 -10.34
CA ALA A 268 21.15 42.05 -10.13
C ALA A 268 20.47 43.40 -10.42
N ASP A 269 19.44 43.39 -11.28
CA ASP A 269 18.64 44.56 -11.62
C ASP A 269 17.59 44.90 -10.54
N GLY A 270 17.47 44.08 -9.49
CA GLY A 270 16.54 44.25 -8.38
C GLY A 270 15.17 43.58 -8.57
N ASP A 271 14.92 42.96 -9.72
CA ASP A 271 13.68 42.23 -10.01
C ASP A 271 13.66 40.84 -9.35
N PHE A 272 12.46 40.30 -9.11
CA PHE A 272 12.28 38.96 -8.56
C PHE A 272 11.78 37.99 -9.64
N THR A 273 12.34 36.78 -9.63
CA THR A 273 11.90 35.68 -10.49
C THR A 273 11.59 34.47 -9.63
N ILE A 274 10.43 33.85 -9.88
CA ILE A 274 9.98 32.69 -9.14
C ILE A 274 10.07 31.45 -10.04
N GLY A 275 10.76 30.43 -9.56
CA GLY A 275 10.95 29.17 -10.26
C GLY A 275 9.68 28.33 -10.34
N PRO A 276 9.70 27.22 -11.11
CA PRO A 276 8.63 26.23 -11.08
C PRO A 276 8.50 25.59 -9.68
N PRO A 277 7.34 24.97 -9.35
CA PRO A 277 7.15 24.31 -8.08
C PRO A 277 8.12 23.12 -7.95
N GLU A 278 8.93 23.14 -6.90
CA GLU A 278 9.83 22.06 -6.55
C GLU A 278 9.22 21.16 -5.46
N ARG A 279 9.68 19.90 -5.40
CA ARG A 279 9.27 18.89 -4.40
C ARG A 279 7.77 18.50 -4.39
N ALA A 280 6.95 19.12 -5.25
CA ALA A 280 5.53 18.80 -5.45
C ALA A 280 5.28 17.33 -5.87
N LEU A 281 6.17 16.78 -6.69
CA LEU A 281 6.10 15.43 -7.23
C LEU A 281 7.43 14.73 -7.01
N ARG A 282 7.58 14.10 -5.84
CA ARG A 282 8.76 13.32 -5.46
C ARG A 282 8.35 11.99 -4.84
N ALA A 283 9.32 11.08 -4.74
CA ALA A 283 9.15 9.80 -4.06
C ALA A 283 10.23 9.68 -2.99
N ARG A 284 9.90 10.07 -1.76
CA ARG A 284 10.82 9.99 -0.61
C ARG A 284 11.17 8.53 -0.32
N ILE A 285 12.44 8.23 -0.07
CA ILE A 285 12.88 6.90 0.35
C ILE A 285 13.05 6.93 1.87
N PRO A 286 12.03 6.58 2.66
CA PRO A 286 12.08 6.67 4.11
C PRO A 286 12.96 5.56 4.71
N SER A 287 13.76 5.92 5.72
CA SER A 287 14.45 5.01 6.62
C SER A 287 13.76 5.05 7.98
N TYR A 288 13.06 3.97 8.34
CA TYR A 288 12.27 3.89 9.56
C TYR A 288 13.07 3.32 10.73
N GLY A 289 12.87 3.89 11.91
CA GLY A 289 13.42 3.39 13.16
C GLY A 289 12.54 2.32 13.81
N GLU A 290 13.11 1.65 14.81
CA GLU A 290 12.35 0.89 15.81
C GLU A 290 11.88 1.85 16.90
N ILE A 291 10.59 1.77 17.27
CA ILE A 291 9.97 2.66 18.25
C ILE A 291 9.86 1.98 19.62
N ALA A 292 10.20 2.72 20.68
CA ALA A 292 9.96 2.35 22.07
C ALA A 292 9.22 3.50 22.78
N PHE A 293 8.19 3.16 23.55
CA PHE A 293 7.42 4.13 24.32
C PHE A 293 7.86 4.15 25.78
N PHE A 294 7.80 5.33 26.38
CA PHE A 294 8.07 5.54 27.80
C PHE A 294 6.88 6.25 28.44
N ASP A 295 6.49 5.78 29.62
CA ASP A 295 5.37 6.36 30.36
C ASP A 295 5.75 7.66 31.09
N ARG A 296 4.77 8.23 31.81
CA ARG A 296 4.94 9.46 32.61
C ARG A 296 6.08 9.41 33.64
N SER A 297 6.47 8.21 34.08
CA SER A 297 7.56 7.99 35.04
C SER A 297 8.91 7.75 34.36
N GLY A 298 8.93 7.65 33.03
CA GLY A 298 10.12 7.32 32.25
C GLY A 298 10.41 5.82 32.20
N GLU A 299 9.46 4.97 32.56
CA GLU A 299 9.58 3.51 32.43
C GLU A 299 9.19 3.08 31.00
N GLN A 300 9.96 2.16 30.42
CA GLN A 300 9.68 1.64 29.08
C GLN A 300 8.40 0.78 29.09
N LYS A 301 7.53 0.99 28.09
CA LYS A 301 6.30 0.22 27.88
C LYS A 301 6.22 -0.26 26.44
N ASP A 302 5.46 -1.34 26.25
CA ASP A 302 5.22 -1.94 24.93
C ASP A 302 4.34 -1.05 24.02
N ALA A 303 3.64 -0.07 24.58
CA ALA A 303 2.78 0.87 23.86
C ALA A 303 2.75 2.22 24.57
N GLY A 304 2.50 3.28 23.80
CA GLY A 304 2.22 4.60 24.36
C GLY A 304 0.87 4.66 25.05
N ILE A 305 0.56 5.81 25.64
CA ILE A 305 -0.70 6.03 26.34
C ILE A 305 -1.86 5.87 25.35
N ASP A 306 -2.89 5.15 25.78
CA ASP A 306 -4.12 5.02 25.02
C ASP A 306 -5.07 6.17 25.37
N VAL A 307 -5.57 6.87 24.35
CA VAL A 307 -6.55 7.94 24.49
C VAL A 307 -7.86 7.63 23.76
N GLY A 308 -8.08 6.40 23.26
CA GLY A 308 -9.36 6.02 22.66
C GLY A 308 -9.37 4.72 21.83
N ASN A 309 -10.24 4.65 20.82
CA ASN A 309 -10.50 3.43 20.02
C ASN A 309 -9.37 3.00 19.06
N GLU A 310 -8.19 3.62 19.15
CA GLU A 310 -7.13 3.53 18.13
C GLU A 310 -6.24 2.30 18.33
N GLN A 311 -6.09 1.79 19.55
CA GLN A 311 -5.40 0.52 19.83
C GLN A 311 -6.16 -0.73 19.34
N LEU A 312 -7.47 -0.60 19.10
CA LEU A 312 -8.31 -1.69 18.60
C LEU A 312 -8.14 -1.95 17.10
N ALA A 313 -7.37 -1.12 16.40
CA ALA A 313 -7.02 -1.35 15.00
C ALA A 313 -5.76 -2.23 14.94
N GLY A 314 -5.89 -3.44 14.39
CA GLY A 314 -4.81 -4.44 14.34
C GLY A 314 -5.31 -5.86 14.56
N GLY A 315 -6.10 -6.40 13.64
CA GLY A 315 -6.61 -7.76 13.70
C GLY A 315 -5.63 -8.80 13.13
N TYR A 316 -6.17 -9.93 12.64
CA TYR A 316 -5.37 -11.04 12.15
C TYR A 316 -4.72 -10.84 10.75
N GLY A 317 -4.60 -9.59 10.27
CA GLY A 317 -4.32 -9.25 8.87
C GLY A 317 -3.17 -10.01 8.17
N SER A 318 -2.13 -10.40 8.93
CA SER A 318 -0.94 -11.09 8.42
C SER A 318 -0.62 -12.41 9.12
N ALA A 319 -1.59 -12.97 9.86
CA ALA A 319 -1.46 -14.24 10.58
C ALA A 319 -1.53 -15.48 9.66
N GLY A 320 -2.06 -15.34 8.44
CA GLY A 320 -2.10 -16.43 7.45
C GLY A 320 -2.71 -17.72 8.00
N VAL A 321 -2.04 -18.86 7.78
CA VAL A 321 -2.51 -20.20 8.17
C VAL A 321 -2.53 -20.39 9.69
N SER A 322 -1.70 -19.68 10.45
CA SER A 322 -1.66 -19.79 11.92
C SER A 322 -3.01 -19.44 12.57
N ARG A 323 -3.80 -18.55 11.95
CA ARG A 323 -5.16 -18.21 12.37
C ARG A 323 -6.13 -19.37 12.18
N LEU A 324 -6.04 -20.09 11.06
CA LEU A 324 -6.90 -21.24 10.79
C LEU A 324 -6.67 -22.39 11.77
N VAL A 325 -5.45 -22.52 12.30
CA VAL A 325 -5.05 -23.56 13.26
C VAL A 325 -5.20 -23.09 14.72
N GLY A 326 -5.67 -21.86 14.96
CA GLY A 326 -5.88 -21.32 16.32
C GLY A 326 -4.59 -21.01 17.08
N LEU A 327 -3.46 -20.90 16.37
CA LEU A 327 -2.15 -20.58 16.97
C LEU A 327 -1.84 -19.07 16.94
N ALA A 328 -2.60 -18.30 16.17
CA ALA A 328 -2.49 -16.84 16.17
C ALA A 328 -3.14 -16.28 17.45
N SER A 329 -2.32 -15.78 18.38
CA SER A 329 -2.78 -15.07 19.57
C SER A 329 -2.36 -13.60 19.52
N GLY A 330 -3.33 -12.69 19.56
CA GLY A 330 -3.10 -11.27 19.83
C GLY A 330 -3.36 -10.31 18.65
N THR A 331 -3.75 -9.09 19.00
CA THR A 331 -3.76 -7.94 18.09
C THR A 331 -2.34 -7.72 17.58
N ARG A 332 -2.12 -7.70 16.25
CA ARG A 332 -0.89 -7.13 15.72
C ARG A 332 -1.02 -5.63 15.90
N LYS A 333 -0.55 -5.17 17.06
CA LYS A 333 -0.66 -3.79 17.49
C LYS A 333 -0.08 -2.92 16.39
N ILE A 334 -0.89 -2.03 15.82
CA ILE A 334 -0.32 -0.82 15.23
C ILE A 334 0.50 -0.22 16.37
N GLN A 335 1.81 -0.04 16.16
CA GLN A 335 2.68 0.63 17.13
C GLN A 335 2.34 2.12 17.13
N HIS A 336 1.13 2.42 17.61
CA HIS A 336 0.54 3.72 17.79
C HIS A 336 0.37 3.95 19.28
N GLY A 337 0.75 5.13 19.74
CA GLY A 337 0.62 5.49 21.13
C GLY A 337 0.84 6.96 21.33
N TYR A 338 0.28 7.48 22.42
CA TYR A 338 0.43 8.88 22.78
C TYR A 338 1.53 9.09 23.82
N VAL A 339 2.23 10.21 23.67
CA VAL A 339 3.22 10.70 24.64
C VAL A 339 2.63 11.92 25.35
N GLU A 340 2.47 11.83 26.67
CA GLU A 340 1.93 12.89 27.53
C GLU A 340 2.97 13.97 27.80
N GLY A 341 2.61 15.22 27.52
CA GLY A 341 3.47 16.38 27.71
C GLY A 341 3.54 16.87 29.15
N GLY A 342 4.66 17.50 29.48
CA GLY A 342 4.99 17.91 30.85
C GLY A 342 5.35 16.75 31.78
N THR A 343 5.63 15.56 31.24
CA THR A 343 6.06 14.36 32.00
C THR A 343 7.40 13.84 31.48
N LEU A 344 7.92 12.75 32.06
CA LEU A 344 9.12 12.06 31.53
C LEU A 344 8.82 11.20 30.29
N GLY A 345 7.53 11.10 29.90
CA GLY A 345 7.06 10.35 28.75
C GLY A 345 7.73 10.80 27.46
N LYS A 346 8.10 9.81 26.64
CA LYS A 346 8.76 10.02 25.34
C LYS A 346 8.54 8.83 24.42
N ALA A 347 8.73 9.04 23.13
CA ALA A 347 8.96 7.96 22.18
C ALA A 347 10.41 8.04 21.70
N GLU A 348 11.12 6.91 21.75
CA GLU A 348 12.47 6.80 21.20
C GLU A 348 12.44 5.98 19.91
N TYR A 349 13.04 6.53 18.86
CA TYR A 349 13.18 5.92 17.55
C TYR A 349 14.64 5.57 17.34
N THR A 350 14.96 4.28 17.24
CA THR A 350 16.32 3.82 16.94
C THR A 350 16.45 3.51 15.46
N PHE A 351 17.22 4.35 14.76
CA PHE A 351 17.54 4.19 13.35
C PHE A 351 18.82 3.38 13.17
N ARG A 352 18.95 2.73 12.02
CA ARG A 352 20.14 1.95 11.62
C ARG A 352 20.73 2.55 10.35
N GLU A 353 21.99 2.23 10.06
CA GLU A 353 22.72 2.69 8.87
C GLU A 353 22.76 4.23 8.75
N VAL A 354 22.92 4.92 9.89
CA VAL A 354 23.18 6.35 9.95
C VAL A 354 24.67 6.59 9.77
N THR A 355 25.10 6.86 8.55
CA THR A 355 26.51 7.03 8.20
C THR A 355 26.76 8.34 7.45
N PRO A 356 28.00 8.89 7.48
CA PRO A 356 28.34 10.12 6.76
C PRO A 356 28.09 10.02 5.24
N GLN A 357 28.24 8.84 4.65
CA GLN A 357 28.01 8.65 3.20
C GLN A 357 26.53 8.78 2.82
N ARG A 358 25.63 8.48 3.76
CA ARG A 358 24.18 8.53 3.55
C ARG A 358 23.58 9.88 3.94
N TYR A 359 24.28 10.64 4.78
CA TYR A 359 23.81 11.88 5.41
C TYR A 359 24.93 12.93 5.42
N ALA A 360 25.34 13.39 4.23
CA ALA A 360 26.50 14.27 4.08
C ALA A 360 26.25 15.71 4.58
N ASP A 361 25.05 16.24 4.34
CA ASP A 361 24.69 17.65 4.57
C ASP A 361 23.70 17.82 5.74
N GLY A 362 23.71 16.86 6.67
CA GLY A 362 22.77 16.76 7.78
C GLY A 362 21.88 15.53 7.72
N ILE A 363 21.06 15.37 8.76
CA ILE A 363 20.14 14.24 8.90
C ILE A 363 18.71 14.76 8.65
N PRO A 364 18.20 14.68 7.40
CA PRO A 364 16.83 15.02 7.09
C PRO A 364 15.87 14.07 7.80
N ILE A 365 14.99 14.65 8.61
CA ILE A 365 13.94 13.98 9.36
C ILE A 365 12.59 14.58 8.94
N ASP A 366 11.64 13.70 8.68
CA ASP A 366 10.28 14.08 8.33
C ASP A 366 9.35 13.62 9.47
N LEU A 367 8.50 14.52 9.96
CA LEU A 367 7.59 14.31 11.08
C LEU A 367 6.14 14.39 10.61
N SER A 368 5.39 13.31 10.84
CA SER A 368 3.94 13.25 10.68
C SER A 368 3.35 12.76 12.00
N ILE A 369 3.26 13.71 12.94
CA ILE A 369 2.85 13.48 14.33
C ILE A 369 1.45 14.06 14.50
N ARG A 370 0.57 13.33 15.17
CA ARG A 370 -0.76 13.86 15.53
C ARG A 370 -0.64 14.58 16.86
N ALA A 371 -1.32 15.71 17.01
CA ALA A 371 -1.49 16.33 18.30
C ALA A 371 -2.91 16.04 18.81
N TYR A 372 -3.03 15.71 20.09
CA TYR A 372 -4.31 15.52 20.77
C TYR A 372 -4.39 16.50 21.92
N ARG A 373 -5.41 17.37 21.85
CA ARG A 373 -5.66 18.40 22.84
C ARG A 373 -6.66 17.93 23.89
N SER A 374 -6.23 17.86 25.15
CA SER A 374 -7.12 17.45 26.25
C SER A 374 -8.11 18.53 26.65
N PHE A 375 -7.78 19.80 26.43
CA PHE A 375 -8.64 20.95 26.67
C PHE A 375 -8.48 21.99 25.56
N LYS A 376 -9.61 22.56 25.11
CA LYS A 376 -9.68 23.57 24.02
C LYS A 376 -9.49 24.99 24.56
N GLY A 377 -8.34 25.28 25.18
CA GLY A 377 -8.04 26.61 25.70
C GLY A 377 -7.65 27.57 24.57
N ASP A 378 -6.52 27.28 23.92
CA ASP A 378 -6.00 28.00 22.75
C ASP A 378 -5.97 27.00 21.59
N ILE A 379 -6.56 27.36 20.45
CA ILE A 379 -6.60 26.54 19.22
C ILE A 379 -5.58 27.05 18.19
N GLU A 380 -5.15 28.31 18.31
CA GLU A 380 -4.25 28.98 17.38
C GLU A 380 -2.80 28.56 17.61
N THR A 381 -2.37 28.43 18.87
CA THR A 381 -1.02 27.92 19.16
C THR A 381 -0.95 26.41 18.90
N GLY A 382 -0.04 25.98 18.03
CA GLY A 382 0.28 24.56 17.83
C GLY A 382 0.95 23.93 19.06
N ILE A 383 0.80 22.61 19.22
CA ILE A 383 1.42 21.89 20.34
C ILE A 383 2.93 21.79 20.10
N ARG A 384 3.73 22.09 21.11
CA ARG A 384 5.19 22.06 21.04
C ARG A 384 5.75 20.69 21.41
N GLY A 385 6.68 20.23 20.61
CA GLY A 385 7.49 19.05 20.87
C GLY A 385 8.98 19.38 20.90
N SER A 386 9.79 18.43 21.35
CA SER A 386 11.25 18.51 21.24
C SER A 386 11.82 17.24 20.63
N ILE A 387 12.89 17.41 19.84
CA ILE A 387 13.69 16.34 19.26
C ILE A 387 15.05 16.32 19.97
N THR A 388 15.46 15.16 20.46
CA THR A 388 16.76 14.97 21.09
C THR A 388 17.47 13.80 20.43
N MET A 389 18.69 14.00 19.94
CA MET A 389 19.53 12.93 19.40
C MET A 389 20.33 12.30 20.52
N LYS A 390 20.40 10.98 20.56
CA LYS A 390 20.98 10.21 21.66
C LYS A 390 21.81 9.05 21.14
N HIS A 391 22.91 8.78 21.84
CA HIS A 391 23.63 7.55 21.64
C HIS A 391 22.80 6.35 22.15
N PRO A 392 22.66 5.24 21.39
CA PRO A 392 21.79 4.11 21.77
C PRO A 392 22.11 3.47 23.12
N THR A 393 23.38 3.43 23.52
CA THR A 393 23.85 2.77 24.76
C THR A 393 24.58 3.68 25.75
N LYS A 394 25.28 4.73 25.29
CA LYS A 394 26.04 5.66 26.15
C LYS A 394 25.14 6.82 26.60
N ALA A 395 25.43 7.38 27.76
CA ALA A 395 24.75 8.58 28.28
C ALA A 395 25.26 9.85 27.59
N ILE A 396 25.05 9.93 26.28
CA ILE A 396 25.40 11.08 25.43
C ILE A 396 24.13 11.50 24.71
N GLU A 397 23.73 12.77 24.85
CA GLU A 397 22.54 13.33 24.21
C GLU A 397 22.73 14.78 23.78
N SER A 398 22.09 15.17 22.69
CA SER A 398 22.09 16.55 22.21
C SER A 398 21.17 17.44 23.06
N ASN A 399 21.37 18.75 22.95
CA ASN A 399 20.36 19.70 23.40
C ASN A 399 19.04 19.48 22.62
N PRO A 400 17.88 19.76 23.24
CA PRO A 400 16.59 19.55 22.59
C PRO A 400 16.34 20.60 21.50
N ILE A 401 15.99 20.15 20.31
CA ILE A 401 15.53 21.01 19.22
C ILE A 401 14.00 21.11 19.33
N ALA A 402 13.50 22.30 19.68
CA ALA A 402 12.06 22.54 19.79
C ALA A 402 11.40 22.59 18.40
N PHE A 403 10.18 22.10 18.30
CA PHE A 403 9.35 22.24 17.12
C PHE A 403 7.88 22.42 17.50
N VAL A 404 7.09 22.96 16.58
CA VAL A 404 5.64 23.06 16.69
C VAL A 404 5.05 22.02 15.76
N VAL A 405 4.09 21.23 16.24
CA VAL A 405 3.46 20.16 15.47
C VAL A 405 2.58 20.75 14.38
N ASP A 406 2.82 20.29 13.15
CA ASP A 406 1.89 20.43 12.03
C ASP A 406 1.07 19.14 11.89
N GLU A 407 -0.24 19.22 12.16
CA GLU A 407 -1.15 18.06 12.10
C GLU A 407 -1.59 17.72 10.68
N TYR A 408 -1.46 18.66 9.74
CA TYR A 408 -2.05 18.57 8.41
C TYR A 408 -1.01 18.35 7.31
N ALA A 409 0.24 18.76 7.53
CA ALA A 409 1.36 18.51 6.64
C ALA A 409 2.46 17.65 7.28
N VAL A 410 3.39 17.18 6.45
CA VAL A 410 4.62 16.55 6.94
C VAL A 410 5.63 17.65 7.21
N ASP A 411 6.06 17.78 8.46
CA ASP A 411 7.07 18.75 8.88
C ASP A 411 8.46 18.20 8.55
N GLU A 412 9.14 18.84 7.60
CA GLU A 412 10.48 18.47 7.14
C GLU A 412 11.54 19.31 7.87
N LYS A 413 12.49 18.62 8.52
CA LYS A 413 13.61 19.27 9.19
C LYS A 413 14.93 18.61 8.80
N ILE A 414 16.01 19.37 8.93
CA ILE A 414 17.37 18.84 8.80
C ILE A 414 18.02 18.97 10.17
N LEU A 415 18.36 17.83 10.77
CA LEU A 415 19.11 17.83 12.02
C LEU A 415 20.59 18.12 11.70
N PRO A 416 21.23 19.05 12.42
CA PRO A 416 22.61 19.42 12.15
C PRO A 416 23.57 18.29 12.54
N ILE A 417 24.69 18.20 11.82
CA ILE A 417 25.76 17.22 12.11
C ILE A 417 26.50 17.59 13.39
N GLU A 418 26.65 18.89 13.66
CA GLU A 418 27.24 19.39 14.88
C GLU A 418 26.15 20.02 15.73
N ILE A 419 25.99 19.55 16.96
CA ILE A 419 25.06 20.14 17.93
C ILE A 419 25.67 20.17 19.33
N GLU A 420 25.39 21.22 20.11
CA GLU A 420 25.72 21.22 21.53
C GLU A 420 24.93 20.12 22.25
N GLY A 421 25.57 19.44 23.19
CA GLY A 421 24.92 18.42 24.01
C GLY A 421 25.73 18.03 25.23
N THR A 422 25.24 17.04 25.95
CA THR A 422 25.83 16.55 27.18
C THR A 422 26.37 15.14 26.97
N ALA A 423 27.65 14.94 27.28
CA ALA A 423 28.30 13.64 27.33
C ALA A 423 28.69 13.32 28.77
N GLY A 424 27.90 12.47 29.45
CA GLY A 424 28.07 12.24 30.88
C GLY A 424 27.69 13.48 31.70
N GLU A 425 28.67 14.17 32.28
CA GLU A 425 28.48 15.40 33.07
C GLU A 425 28.98 16.66 32.36
N GLU A 426 29.61 16.53 31.19
CA GLU A 426 30.20 17.66 30.46
C GLU A 426 29.33 18.08 29.27
N THR A 427 29.03 19.38 29.19
CA THR A 427 28.40 20.00 28.02
C THR A 427 29.48 20.39 27.02
N ARG A 428 29.38 19.89 25.78
CA ARG A 428 30.32 20.19 24.70
C ARG A 428 29.62 20.14 23.34
N MET A 429 30.33 20.61 22.32
CA MET A 429 29.92 20.40 20.94
C MET A 429 30.08 18.92 20.58
N LEU A 430 28.99 18.29 20.11
CA LEU A 430 28.96 16.89 19.71
C LEU A 430 28.88 16.79 18.20
N ASN A 431 29.62 15.86 17.62
CA ASN A 431 29.44 15.44 16.24
C ASN A 431 28.50 14.22 16.21
N VAL A 432 27.45 14.25 15.37
CA VAL A 432 26.46 13.17 15.34
C VAL A 432 27.10 11.82 15.00
N PHE A 433 28.00 11.76 14.02
CA PHE A 433 28.58 10.50 13.58
C PHE A 433 29.66 9.95 14.53
N ASP A 434 30.41 10.83 15.19
CA ASP A 434 31.50 10.42 16.08
C ASP A 434 31.02 10.15 17.52
N ASP A 435 30.04 10.93 18.01
CA ASP A 435 29.63 10.92 19.42
C ASP A 435 28.24 10.29 19.67
N LEU A 436 27.28 10.45 18.74
CA LEU A 436 25.88 10.03 18.93
C LEU A 436 25.51 8.75 18.17
N VAL A 437 26.26 8.39 17.14
CA VAL A 437 26.09 7.14 16.39
C VAL A 437 26.98 6.06 17.00
N ASP A 438 26.43 4.84 17.18
CA ASP A 438 27.22 3.71 17.66
C ASP A 438 28.07 3.06 16.55
N GLU A 439 28.96 2.14 16.94
CA GLU A 439 29.84 1.40 16.00
C GLU A 439 29.07 0.61 14.91
N ASN A 440 27.77 0.35 15.11
CA ASN A 440 26.90 -0.33 14.17
C ASN A 440 26.10 0.65 13.29
N GLY A 441 26.37 1.95 13.37
CA GLY A 441 25.65 2.98 12.63
C GLY A 441 24.24 3.24 13.16
N ARG A 442 23.99 3.05 14.47
CA ARG A 442 22.68 3.28 15.09
C ARG A 442 22.63 4.62 15.80
N LEU A 443 21.52 5.34 15.59
CA LEU A 443 21.20 6.62 16.23
C LEU A 443 19.83 6.53 16.88
N THR A 444 19.68 7.01 18.11
CA THR A 444 18.38 7.08 18.78
C THR A 444 17.88 8.53 18.78
N ILE A 445 16.65 8.75 18.33
CA ILE A 445 15.98 10.05 18.37
C ILE A 445 14.83 9.97 19.36
N ALA A 446 14.89 10.78 20.41
CA ALA A 446 13.85 10.89 21.41
C ALA A 446 12.94 12.08 21.09
N ILE A 447 11.63 11.84 21.13
CA ILE A 447 10.61 12.87 20.92
C ILE A 447 9.79 13.01 22.19
N ARG A 448 9.59 14.25 22.61
CA ARG A 448 8.82 14.62 23.80
C ARG A 448 7.79 15.67 23.48
N CYS A 449 6.68 15.63 24.19
CA CYS A 449 5.71 16.71 24.22
C CYS A 449 6.10 17.70 25.33
N ILE A 450 6.23 18.97 25.00
CA ILE A 450 6.64 20.01 25.96
C ILE A 450 5.42 20.50 26.73
N ASP A 451 4.29 20.68 26.05
CA ASP A 451 3.10 21.30 26.66
C ASP A 451 2.39 20.35 27.62
N SER A 452 2.27 20.78 28.89
CA SER A 452 1.68 19.98 29.95
C SER A 452 0.23 19.58 29.66
N SER A 453 -0.12 18.32 29.94
CA SER A 453 -1.48 17.78 29.73
C SER A 453 -1.96 17.77 28.27
N GLN A 454 -1.05 17.91 27.31
CA GLN A 454 -1.28 17.65 25.89
C GLN A 454 -0.61 16.36 25.47
N TYR A 455 -0.99 15.80 24.32
CA TYR A 455 -0.50 14.50 23.88
C TYR A 455 -0.03 14.53 22.43
N LEU A 456 1.10 13.89 22.16
CA LEU A 456 1.59 13.63 20.81
C LEU A 456 1.33 12.18 20.43
N GLY A 457 0.50 11.98 19.41
CA GLY A 457 0.19 10.69 18.80
C GLY A 457 1.30 10.29 17.83
N MET A 458 1.97 9.19 18.15
CA MET A 458 3.17 8.75 17.47
C MET A 458 2.98 7.34 16.93
N THR A 459 3.46 7.11 15.71
CA THR A 459 3.53 5.78 15.10
C THR A 459 4.94 5.47 14.65
N ARG A 460 5.26 4.18 14.44
CA ARG A 460 6.54 3.79 13.81
C ARG A 460 6.78 4.52 12.49
N SER A 461 5.75 4.74 11.69
CA SER A 461 5.85 5.43 10.40
C SER A 461 5.74 6.94 10.47
N GLY A 462 5.35 7.49 11.63
CA GLY A 462 5.16 8.92 11.82
C GLY A 462 6.46 9.70 11.83
N ILE A 463 7.60 9.04 12.05
CA ILE A 463 8.93 9.66 12.02
C ILE A 463 9.86 8.76 11.22
N TYR A 464 10.53 9.34 10.23
CA TYR A 464 11.52 8.65 9.43
C TYR A 464 12.63 9.60 9.00
N LEU A 465 13.81 9.02 8.76
CA LEU A 465 14.90 9.72 8.12
C LEU A 465 14.74 9.62 6.60
N ARG A 466 15.14 10.66 5.86
CA ARG A 466 15.02 10.71 4.40
C ARG A 466 16.41 10.72 3.74
N PRO A 467 17.09 9.55 3.64
CA PRO A 467 18.43 9.47 3.06
C PRO A 467 18.50 9.80 1.56
N ASP A 468 17.41 9.58 0.81
CA ASP A 468 17.41 9.75 -0.64
C ASP A 468 15.99 9.98 -1.18
N GLU A 469 15.87 10.44 -2.41
CA GLU A 469 14.63 10.66 -3.13
C GLU A 469 14.67 10.01 -4.52
N SER A 470 13.61 9.30 -4.89
CA SER A 470 13.42 8.77 -6.24
C SER A 470 12.57 9.70 -7.10
N SER A 471 12.70 9.55 -8.41
CA SER A 471 11.87 10.29 -9.36
C SER A 471 10.40 9.88 -9.27
N PHE A 472 9.50 10.86 -9.35
CA PHE A 472 8.05 10.61 -9.40
C PHE A 472 7.67 9.69 -10.56
N ALA A 473 8.27 9.86 -11.75
CA ALA A 473 7.96 9.04 -12.92
C ALA A 473 8.24 7.54 -12.70
N TRP A 474 9.37 7.21 -12.06
CA TRP A 474 9.70 5.83 -11.74
C TRP A 474 8.76 5.25 -10.69
N ASN A 475 8.45 6.01 -9.65
CA ASN A 475 7.51 5.57 -8.62
C ASN A 475 6.07 5.42 -9.15
N PHE A 476 5.64 6.31 -10.05
CA PHE A 476 4.37 6.21 -10.74
C PHE A 476 4.31 4.96 -11.63
N PHE A 477 5.39 4.64 -12.34
CA PHE A 477 5.50 3.39 -13.10
C PHE A 477 5.41 2.15 -12.21
N LYS A 478 6.06 2.14 -11.05
CA LYS A 478 5.93 1.08 -10.03
C LYS A 478 4.47 0.88 -9.58
N ALA A 479 3.70 1.96 -9.41
CA ALA A 479 2.27 1.85 -9.09
C ALA A 479 1.48 1.15 -10.20
N TYR A 480 1.78 1.44 -11.47
CA TYR A 480 1.18 0.74 -12.62
C TYR A 480 1.59 -0.73 -12.72
N ILE A 481 2.81 -1.10 -12.28
CA ILE A 481 3.20 -2.52 -12.15
C ILE A 481 2.29 -3.22 -11.13
N SER A 482 1.98 -2.59 -9.99
CA SER A 482 1.06 -3.19 -9.01
C SER A 482 -0.34 -3.41 -9.61
N ILE A 483 -0.88 -2.44 -10.35
CA ILE A 483 -2.16 -2.59 -11.07
C ILE A 483 -2.08 -3.73 -12.10
N TRP A 484 -0.98 -3.82 -12.86
CA TRP A 484 -0.75 -4.88 -13.83
C TRP A 484 -0.71 -6.28 -13.19
N LEU A 485 -0.11 -6.41 -11.99
CA LEU A 485 -0.08 -7.65 -11.22
C LEU A 485 -1.48 -8.07 -10.73
N GLN A 486 -2.29 -7.12 -10.25
CA GLN A 486 -3.68 -7.38 -9.85
C GLN A 486 -4.52 -7.83 -11.05
N MET A 487 -4.40 -7.12 -12.17
CA MET A 487 -5.06 -7.46 -13.43
C MET A 487 -4.70 -8.88 -13.91
N THR A 488 -3.41 -9.22 -13.87
CA THR A 488 -2.91 -10.55 -14.26
C THR A 488 -3.52 -11.66 -13.42
N MET A 489 -3.68 -11.41 -12.11
CA MET A 489 -4.31 -12.34 -11.19
C MET A 489 -5.80 -12.52 -11.48
N VAL A 490 -6.54 -11.44 -11.72
CA VAL A 490 -7.96 -11.51 -12.11
C VAL A 490 -8.14 -12.26 -13.42
N ILE A 491 -7.26 -12.03 -14.41
CA ILE A 491 -7.25 -12.78 -15.66
C ILE A 491 -7.03 -14.27 -15.40
N ALA A 492 -6.12 -14.64 -14.50
CA ALA A 492 -5.84 -16.04 -14.19
C ALA A 492 -7.08 -16.73 -13.59
N PHE A 493 -7.73 -16.12 -12.61
CA PHE A 493 -8.97 -16.66 -12.02
C PHE A 493 -10.12 -16.70 -13.04
N GLY A 494 -10.29 -15.64 -13.84
CA GLY A 494 -11.34 -15.61 -14.84
C GLY A 494 -11.14 -16.65 -15.94
N VAL A 495 -9.91 -16.86 -16.42
CA VAL A 495 -9.59 -17.95 -17.34
C VAL A 495 -9.88 -19.30 -16.68
N MET A 496 -9.50 -19.49 -15.42
CA MET A 496 -9.76 -20.72 -14.67
C MET A 496 -11.25 -21.04 -14.60
N PHE A 497 -12.08 -20.12 -14.13
CA PHE A 497 -13.53 -20.33 -14.07
C PHE A 497 -14.14 -20.54 -15.45
N SER A 498 -13.62 -19.88 -16.49
CA SER A 498 -14.08 -20.04 -17.86
C SER A 498 -13.87 -21.45 -18.45
N THR A 499 -12.99 -22.27 -17.85
CA THR A 499 -12.71 -23.64 -18.34
C THR A 499 -13.84 -24.63 -18.04
N PHE A 500 -14.62 -24.41 -16.99
CA PHE A 500 -15.70 -25.33 -16.56
C PHE A 500 -17.07 -24.68 -16.36
N LEU A 501 -17.16 -23.35 -16.26
CA LEU A 501 -18.43 -22.63 -16.12
C LEU A 501 -18.92 -22.04 -17.45
N SER A 502 -20.19 -21.66 -17.50
CA SER A 502 -20.72 -20.83 -18.59
C SER A 502 -20.23 -19.39 -18.43
N GLY A 503 -20.26 -18.58 -19.51
CA GLY A 503 -19.76 -17.20 -19.48
C GLY A 503 -20.32 -16.34 -18.32
N PRO A 504 -21.66 -16.25 -18.15
CA PRO A 504 -22.25 -15.50 -17.04
C PRO A 504 -21.86 -16.05 -15.65
N VAL A 505 -21.79 -17.37 -15.49
CA VAL A 505 -21.47 -17.98 -14.19
C VAL A 505 -19.99 -17.82 -13.87
N ALA A 506 -19.10 -17.93 -14.87
CA ALA A 506 -17.67 -17.64 -14.73
C ALA A 506 -17.43 -16.19 -14.32
N MET A 507 -18.20 -15.25 -14.90
CA MET A 507 -18.13 -13.83 -14.59
C MET A 507 -18.53 -13.57 -13.12
N VAL A 508 -19.65 -14.13 -12.68
CA VAL A 508 -20.09 -13.99 -11.28
C VAL A 508 -19.09 -14.64 -10.32
N ALA A 509 -18.59 -15.84 -10.61
CA ALA A 509 -17.59 -16.50 -9.78
C ALA A 509 -16.29 -15.68 -9.66
N THR A 510 -15.82 -15.11 -10.78
CA THR A 510 -14.65 -14.22 -10.79
C THR A 510 -14.92 -12.95 -10.00
N ALA A 511 -16.10 -12.34 -10.16
CA ALA A 511 -16.51 -11.15 -9.42
C ALA A 511 -16.53 -11.40 -7.91
N VAL A 512 -17.11 -12.52 -7.47
CA VAL A 512 -17.15 -12.92 -6.06
C VAL A 512 -15.74 -13.13 -5.52
N CYS A 513 -14.84 -13.76 -6.27
CA CYS A 513 -13.45 -13.92 -5.86
C CYS A 513 -12.71 -12.58 -5.71
N VAL A 514 -12.95 -11.64 -6.63
CA VAL A 514 -12.39 -10.28 -6.56
C VAL A 514 -12.95 -9.53 -5.34
N LEU A 515 -14.27 -9.54 -5.15
CA LEU A 515 -14.93 -8.87 -4.02
C LEU A 515 -14.48 -9.44 -2.66
N LEU A 516 -14.42 -10.76 -2.53
CA LEU A 516 -13.90 -11.40 -1.31
C LEU A 516 -12.41 -11.09 -1.10
N GLY A 517 -11.62 -11.00 -2.18
CA GLY A 517 -10.23 -10.55 -2.12
C GLY A 517 -10.11 -9.12 -1.57
N PHE A 518 -11.00 -8.20 -1.99
CA PHE A 518 -11.13 -6.83 -1.48
C PHE A 518 -11.59 -6.75 -0.02
N SER A 519 -12.45 -7.68 0.42
CA SER A 519 -12.96 -7.73 1.79
C SER A 519 -12.13 -8.60 2.73
N ALA A 520 -11.02 -9.20 2.27
CA ALA A 520 -10.26 -10.17 3.04
C ALA A 520 -9.81 -9.64 4.41
N GLU A 521 -9.25 -8.42 4.45
CA GLU A 521 -8.80 -7.81 5.71
C GLU A 521 -9.96 -7.53 6.68
N GLN A 522 -11.09 -7.07 6.17
CA GLN A 522 -12.30 -6.88 6.97
C GLN A 522 -12.81 -8.19 7.58
N VAL A 523 -12.74 -9.29 6.82
CA VAL A 523 -13.10 -10.63 7.33
C VAL A 523 -12.14 -11.06 8.43
N TYR A 524 -10.83 -10.80 8.27
CA TYR A 524 -9.82 -11.13 9.28
C TYR A 524 -9.98 -10.32 10.57
N ASP A 525 -10.30 -9.04 10.45
CA ASP A 525 -10.55 -8.15 11.59
C ASP A 525 -11.86 -8.53 12.30
N THR A 526 -12.92 -8.83 11.55
CA THR A 526 -14.19 -9.29 12.12
C THR A 526 -14.00 -10.60 12.89
N ARG A 527 -13.24 -11.55 12.32
CA ARG A 527 -12.89 -12.79 13.03
C ARG A 527 -12.12 -12.49 14.32
N HIS A 528 -11.18 -11.55 14.29
CA HIS A 528 -10.43 -11.15 15.47
C HIS A 528 -11.34 -10.56 16.56
N TYR A 529 -12.28 -9.68 16.21
CA TYR A 529 -13.20 -9.10 17.19
C TYR A 529 -14.12 -10.15 17.83
N ILE A 530 -14.55 -11.15 17.06
CA ILE A 530 -15.33 -12.29 17.57
C ILE A 530 -14.48 -13.11 18.55
N ASP A 531 -13.26 -13.48 18.17
CA ASP A 531 -12.36 -14.33 18.98
C ASP A 531 -11.92 -13.60 20.28
N ALA A 532 -11.77 -12.27 20.23
CA ALA A 532 -11.40 -11.43 21.36
C ALA A 532 -12.59 -10.98 22.24
N GLY A 533 -13.83 -11.28 21.86
CA GLY A 533 -15.03 -10.85 22.58
C GLY A 533 -15.25 -9.33 22.57
N ILE A 534 -14.77 -8.63 21.54
CA ILE A 534 -14.88 -7.18 21.41
C ILE A 534 -16.19 -6.84 20.70
N ALA A 535 -17.07 -6.06 21.34
CA ALA A 535 -18.33 -5.62 20.76
C ALA A 535 -18.11 -4.53 19.68
N ARG A 536 -17.77 -4.95 18.45
CA ARG A 536 -17.52 -4.05 17.30
C ARG A 536 -18.29 -4.46 16.04
N GLY A 537 -19.52 -4.91 16.24
CA GLY A 537 -20.38 -5.43 15.21
C GLY A 537 -19.91 -6.82 14.79
N GLY A 538 -20.79 -7.80 14.95
CA GLY A 538 -20.51 -9.18 14.58
C GLY A 538 -20.51 -9.42 13.08
N GLY A 539 -20.86 -10.64 12.69
CA GLY A 539 -20.92 -11.04 11.29
C GLY A 539 -22.08 -10.39 10.52
N PRO A 540 -22.35 -10.89 9.31
CA PRO A 540 -23.34 -10.30 8.40
C PRO A 540 -24.77 -10.24 8.97
N VAL A 541 -25.18 -11.22 9.79
CA VAL A 541 -26.54 -11.28 10.34
C VAL A 541 -26.71 -10.28 11.47
N GLU A 542 -25.76 -10.19 12.39
CA GLU A 542 -25.74 -9.17 13.43
C GLU A 542 -25.73 -7.76 12.80
N SER A 543 -24.89 -7.55 11.79
CA SER A 543 -24.83 -6.28 11.05
C SER A 543 -26.17 -5.91 10.41
N LEU A 544 -26.88 -6.88 9.84
CA LEU A 544 -28.21 -6.66 9.25
C LEU A 544 -29.26 -6.32 10.32
N VAL A 545 -29.26 -7.03 11.45
CA VAL A 545 -30.18 -6.75 12.57
C VAL A 545 -29.93 -5.35 13.12
N ARG A 546 -28.67 -4.97 13.34
CA ARG A 546 -28.30 -3.62 13.79
C ARG A 546 -28.69 -2.55 12.78
N LEU A 547 -28.52 -2.79 11.49
CA LEU A 547 -28.94 -1.85 10.44
C LEU A 547 -30.46 -1.61 10.46
N LEU A 548 -31.25 -2.67 10.67
CA LEU A 548 -32.70 -2.56 10.78
C LEU A 548 -33.14 -1.85 12.06
N LYS A 549 -32.43 -2.09 13.18
CA LYS A 549 -32.69 -1.44 14.48
C LYS A 549 -32.08 -0.04 14.62
N GLN A 550 -31.17 0.34 13.71
CA GLN A 550 -30.34 1.52 13.80
C GLN A 550 -29.43 1.54 15.05
N ASP A 551 -29.01 0.36 15.50
CA ASP A 551 -28.09 0.20 16.64
C ASP A 551 -26.66 0.57 16.23
N ALA A 552 -25.90 1.17 17.14
CA ALA A 552 -24.48 1.41 16.94
C ALA A 552 -23.71 0.08 16.82
N MET A 553 -22.71 0.03 15.94
CA MET A 553 -21.87 -1.17 15.78
C MET A 553 -20.93 -1.41 16.97
N THR A 554 -20.64 -0.39 17.78
CA THR A 554 -19.70 -0.47 18.91
C THR A 554 -20.35 -0.85 20.24
N THR A 555 -21.67 -1.08 20.25
CA THR A 555 -22.41 -1.46 21.46
C THR A 555 -22.73 -2.94 21.44
N GLN A 556 -23.10 -3.51 22.59
CA GLN A 556 -23.63 -4.88 22.63
C GLN A 556 -24.95 -4.96 21.83
N LEU A 557 -25.23 -6.15 21.28
CA LEU A 557 -26.42 -6.35 20.47
C LEU A 557 -27.65 -6.28 21.37
N ASP A 558 -28.54 -5.32 21.11
CA ASP A 558 -29.74 -5.09 21.91
C ASP A 558 -30.87 -6.06 21.51
N VAL A 559 -30.72 -7.34 21.83
CA VAL A 559 -31.74 -8.39 21.64
C VAL A 559 -31.79 -9.30 22.86
N ASP A 560 -32.81 -10.14 22.96
CA ASP A 560 -32.87 -11.14 24.02
C ASP A 560 -31.65 -12.08 23.95
N THR A 561 -31.20 -12.58 25.10
CA THR A 561 -29.96 -13.36 25.20
C THR A 561 -29.97 -14.62 24.33
N ALA A 562 -31.14 -15.24 24.13
CA ALA A 562 -31.26 -16.41 23.27
C ALA A 562 -31.09 -16.04 21.79
N ALA A 563 -31.77 -15.00 21.31
CA ALA A 563 -31.60 -14.49 19.96
C ALA A 563 -30.17 -14.00 19.71
N ALA A 564 -29.55 -13.30 20.68
CA ALA A 564 -28.17 -12.84 20.58
C ALA A 564 -27.21 -14.02 20.37
N THR A 565 -27.36 -15.08 21.18
CA THR A 565 -26.53 -16.28 21.09
C THR A 565 -26.68 -16.98 19.74
N VAL A 566 -27.91 -17.11 19.24
CA VAL A 566 -28.18 -17.74 17.94
C VAL A 566 -27.57 -16.92 16.80
N ILE A 567 -27.77 -15.60 16.80
CA ILE A 567 -27.22 -14.69 15.79
C ILE A 567 -25.69 -14.77 15.80
N GLN A 568 -25.05 -14.63 16.96
CA GLN A 568 -23.60 -14.64 17.10
C GLN A 568 -23.00 -15.99 16.71
N THR A 569 -23.64 -17.12 17.06
CA THR A 569 -23.17 -18.46 16.68
C THR A 569 -23.23 -18.66 15.17
N PHE A 570 -24.33 -18.21 14.54
CA PHE A 570 -24.50 -18.30 13.10
C PHE A 570 -23.49 -17.41 12.36
N ASP A 571 -23.27 -16.19 12.85
CA ASP A 571 -22.28 -15.28 12.32
C ASP A 571 -20.86 -15.80 12.46
N ALA A 572 -20.52 -16.39 13.61
CA ALA A 572 -19.23 -17.06 13.78
C ALA A 572 -19.03 -18.16 12.72
N GLY A 573 -20.05 -18.98 12.47
CA GLY A 573 -19.99 -20.00 11.40
C GLY A 573 -19.75 -19.40 10.01
N ILE A 574 -20.43 -18.30 9.68
CA ILE A 574 -20.24 -17.58 8.41
C ILE A 574 -18.84 -16.99 8.32
N VAL A 575 -18.41 -16.23 9.33
CA VAL A 575 -17.12 -15.52 9.35
C VAL A 575 -15.96 -16.50 9.31
N TYR A 576 -16.03 -17.61 10.04
CA TYR A 576 -14.99 -18.66 9.99
C TYR A 576 -14.88 -19.29 8.59
N THR A 577 -16.02 -19.52 7.92
CA THR A 577 -16.05 -20.04 6.56
C THR A 577 -15.48 -19.02 5.56
N LEU A 578 -15.91 -17.76 5.67
CA LEU A 578 -15.41 -16.66 4.84
C LEU A 578 -13.91 -16.45 5.05
N ASP A 579 -13.41 -16.56 6.27
CA ASP A 579 -11.98 -16.45 6.56
C ASP A 579 -11.17 -17.56 5.90
N ALA A 580 -11.64 -18.80 5.94
CA ALA A 580 -11.00 -19.92 5.25
C ALA A 580 -10.94 -19.69 3.73
N ILE A 581 -12.03 -19.18 3.13
CA ILE A 581 -12.08 -18.84 1.71
C ILE A 581 -11.18 -17.65 1.39
N ALA A 582 -11.25 -16.57 2.17
CA ALA A 582 -10.45 -15.36 1.98
C ALA A 582 -8.95 -15.64 2.11
N THR A 583 -8.55 -16.57 2.98
CA THR A 583 -7.16 -17.02 3.12
C THR A 583 -6.64 -17.72 1.85
N ALA A 584 -7.53 -18.34 1.09
CA ALA A 584 -7.22 -18.98 -0.20
C ALA A 584 -7.31 -18.03 -1.40
N LEU A 585 -7.78 -16.80 -1.19
CA LEU A 585 -7.88 -15.76 -2.19
C LEU A 585 -6.75 -14.73 -2.00
N PRO A 586 -6.38 -14.01 -3.07
CA PRO A 586 -5.41 -12.94 -2.94
C PRO A 586 -5.94 -11.78 -2.09
N ASN A 587 -5.08 -11.25 -1.21
CA ASN A 587 -5.33 -9.99 -0.51
C ASN A 587 -5.09 -8.82 -1.49
N LEU A 588 -6.17 -8.41 -2.18
CA LEU A 588 -6.17 -7.28 -3.11
C LEU A 588 -5.98 -5.91 -2.41
N PRO A 589 -6.53 -5.64 -1.20
CA PRO A 589 -6.36 -4.37 -0.51
C PRO A 589 -4.92 -3.95 -0.36
N LYS A 590 -4.02 -4.88 -0.01
CA LYS A 590 -2.58 -4.59 0.06
C LYS A 590 -1.97 -4.15 -1.27
N MET A 591 -2.40 -4.74 -2.37
CA MET A 591 -1.93 -4.36 -3.71
C MET A 591 -2.53 -3.02 -4.15
N VAL A 592 -3.80 -2.75 -3.83
CA VAL A 592 -4.44 -1.45 -4.10
C VAL A 592 -3.81 -0.34 -3.27
N GLY A 593 -3.47 -0.63 -2.02
CA GLY A 593 -2.76 0.28 -1.11
C GLY A 593 -1.38 0.71 -1.63
N THR A 594 -0.79 0.02 -2.62
CA THR A 594 0.44 0.48 -3.28
C THR A 594 0.27 1.86 -3.93
N ALA A 595 -0.94 2.20 -4.40
CA ALA A 595 -1.23 3.52 -4.96
C ALA A 595 -1.10 4.64 -3.92
N GLU A 596 -1.36 4.36 -2.65
CA GLU A 596 -1.29 5.33 -1.56
C GLU A 596 0.15 5.77 -1.28
N PHE A 597 1.15 4.90 -1.50
CA PHE A 597 2.57 5.27 -1.42
C PHE A 597 2.90 6.37 -2.43
N ALA A 598 2.55 6.13 -3.70
CA ALA A 598 2.80 7.10 -4.78
C ALA A 598 2.02 8.40 -4.53
N ALA A 599 0.78 8.31 -4.04
CA ALA A 599 -0.04 9.48 -3.74
C ALA A 599 0.48 10.28 -2.54
N SER A 600 1.02 9.62 -1.51
CA SER A 600 1.59 10.27 -0.32
C SER A 600 3.05 10.73 -0.51
N GLY A 601 3.60 10.59 -1.73
CA GLY A 601 4.98 10.99 -2.04
C GLY A 601 6.05 10.08 -1.43
N PHE A 602 5.74 8.80 -1.20
CA PHE A 602 6.68 7.76 -0.73
C PHE A 602 7.08 6.82 -1.87
N ASP A 603 8.34 6.42 -1.92
CA ASP A 603 8.81 5.41 -2.87
C ASP A 603 8.19 4.05 -2.56
N ILE A 604 7.67 3.40 -3.59
CA ILE A 604 7.21 2.02 -3.52
C ILE A 604 8.45 1.12 -3.43
N PHE A 605 8.62 0.47 -2.28
CA PHE A 605 9.74 -0.42 -2.03
C PHE A 605 9.80 -1.56 -3.06
N GLY A 606 10.99 -1.81 -3.61
CA GLY A 606 11.21 -2.93 -4.52
C GLY A 606 10.85 -4.30 -3.90
N ALA A 607 11.09 -4.45 -2.59
CA ALA A 607 10.69 -5.64 -1.85
C ALA A 607 9.16 -5.83 -1.84
N LEU A 608 8.38 -4.75 -1.68
CA LEU A 608 6.92 -4.80 -1.70
C LEU A 608 6.40 -5.28 -3.06
N LEU A 609 6.91 -4.71 -4.16
CA LEU A 609 6.56 -5.14 -5.52
C LEU A 609 6.94 -6.59 -5.78
N LEU A 610 8.11 -7.03 -5.30
CA LEU A 610 8.55 -8.41 -5.49
C LEU A 610 7.63 -9.40 -4.78
N ARG A 611 7.08 -9.06 -3.61
CA ARG A 611 6.06 -9.86 -2.93
C ARG A 611 4.77 -9.95 -3.73
N HIS A 612 4.31 -8.81 -4.23
CA HIS A 612 3.13 -8.77 -5.09
C HIS A 612 3.35 -9.66 -6.32
N ALA A 613 4.53 -9.58 -6.96
CA ALA A 613 4.87 -10.41 -8.10
C ALA A 613 4.92 -11.90 -7.76
N ALA A 614 5.53 -12.28 -6.65
CA ALA A 614 5.60 -13.66 -6.18
C ALA A 614 4.21 -14.22 -5.82
N ALA A 615 3.38 -13.43 -5.14
CA ALA A 615 2.00 -13.80 -4.82
C ALA A 615 1.16 -13.99 -6.10
N THR A 616 1.21 -13.04 -7.03
CA THR A 616 0.54 -13.15 -8.34
C THR A 616 1.00 -14.39 -9.08
N LEU A 617 2.31 -14.67 -9.14
CA LEU A 617 2.83 -15.87 -9.79
C LEU A 617 2.29 -17.16 -9.15
N GLY A 618 2.26 -17.22 -7.81
CA GLY A 618 1.69 -18.34 -7.06
C GLY A 618 0.22 -18.58 -7.42
N TYR A 619 -0.61 -17.53 -7.43
CA TYR A 619 -2.01 -17.63 -7.82
C TYR A 619 -2.20 -17.96 -9.31
N CYS A 620 -1.34 -17.47 -10.20
CA CYS A 620 -1.35 -17.85 -11.61
C CYS A 620 -1.06 -19.34 -11.80
N ILE A 621 -0.08 -19.89 -11.06
CA ILE A 621 0.24 -21.32 -11.07
C ILE A 621 -0.96 -22.13 -10.55
N LEU A 622 -1.56 -21.70 -9.44
CA LEU A 622 -2.75 -22.32 -8.86
C LEU A 622 -3.89 -22.39 -9.88
N ALA A 623 -4.23 -21.23 -10.46
CA ALA A 623 -5.29 -21.10 -11.46
C ALA A 623 -4.98 -21.94 -12.70
N PHE A 624 -3.72 -21.98 -13.15
CA PHE A 624 -3.28 -22.80 -14.27
C PHE A 624 -3.45 -24.31 -14.02
N LEU A 625 -3.05 -24.80 -12.84
CA LEU A 625 -3.19 -26.21 -12.47
C LEU A 625 -4.67 -26.64 -12.43
N VAL A 626 -5.51 -25.83 -11.81
CA VAL A 626 -6.97 -26.07 -11.75
C VAL A 626 -7.57 -26.04 -13.14
N SER A 627 -7.23 -25.04 -13.95
CA SER A 627 -7.67 -24.92 -15.36
C SER A 627 -7.32 -26.14 -16.19
N TYR A 628 -6.08 -26.63 -16.07
CA TYR A 628 -5.61 -27.80 -16.80
C TYR A 628 -6.45 -29.03 -16.46
N PHE A 629 -6.69 -29.27 -15.16
CA PHE A 629 -7.42 -30.43 -14.69
C PHE A 629 -8.86 -30.45 -15.20
N PHE A 630 -9.57 -29.33 -15.10
CA PHE A 630 -10.94 -29.21 -15.63
C PHE A 630 -11.00 -29.32 -17.14
N LEU A 631 -10.04 -28.73 -17.87
CA LEU A 631 -10.04 -28.80 -19.33
C LEU A 631 -9.72 -30.21 -19.85
N LYS A 632 -8.86 -30.97 -19.15
CA LYS A 632 -8.49 -32.34 -19.53
C LYS A 632 -9.58 -33.37 -19.20
N THR A 633 -10.28 -33.18 -18.08
CA THR A 633 -11.40 -34.04 -17.66
C THR A 633 -12.68 -33.78 -18.47
N ARG A 634 -12.80 -32.59 -19.05
CA ARG A 634 -13.85 -32.26 -20.00
C ARG A 634 -13.47 -32.83 -21.36
N GLU A 635 -14.10 -33.93 -21.77
CA GLU A 635 -13.97 -34.49 -23.12
C GLU A 635 -14.48 -33.48 -24.17
N ILE A 636 -13.63 -32.52 -24.56
CA ILE A 636 -13.90 -31.60 -25.68
C ILE A 636 -13.64 -32.31 -27.03
N ALA A 637 -13.07 -33.52 -26.98
CA ALA A 637 -12.99 -34.44 -28.09
C ALA A 637 -13.03 -35.89 -27.56
N ALA A 638 -14.22 -36.47 -27.54
CA ALA A 638 -14.46 -37.91 -27.70
C ALA A 638 -15.55 -38.06 -28.76
#